data_AF-A0A2P8DAP2-F1
#
_entry.id   AF-A0A2P8DAP2-F1
#
_cell.length_a   1.000
_cell.length_b   1.000
_cell.length_c   1.000
_cell.angle_alpha   90.00
_cell.angle_beta   90.00
_cell.angle_gamma   90.00
#
_symmetry.space_group_name_H-M   'P 1'
#
loop_
_entity.id
_entity.type
_entity.pdbx_description
1 polymer ?
#
loop_
_entity_poly.entity_id
_entity_poly.type
_entity_poly.pdbx_seq_one_letter_code
_entity_poly.pdbx_strand_id
1 'polypeptide(L)'
;MNQPVSISPAFRKSAIKAVLSIVLFIAFYLLVFACTIGLILLCGYFAVMLVTEKLSFITLVAAAGLIGFSFLILVFQVKFLFKESVTDRSGMTEISAAEQPELFACIQELVTAVGTRFPKKIYITQDVNAFVFYDSSIWSMFFPVKKNLAIGLGLVNTVTVTELKAILGHEFGHFSQRSMKIGSYVYNVNKVIYNMLFENDGYADMVRGWSGIHNLITLFVMGAVRFVQAIQWVLSRIYRLINIHHLSLSRAMEFHADAVAASVTGSRPLITSLLRLNLAEHAYTQVLNFYGPRLKDRIHSANIYPEQWQVMLFEAQESRIPLVAGFPEVTPEEMGRFNRSKLVIKNQWASHPETEERISHLQQLDLPERDNNQAPAWTLFRDKEALQELLTRQLFARAVAGTGGSGGATSLMDLPAFSAAYEEAYRDSNFPALYHGYYDHHNLAPFNLEAGSNHNRSTVVFNSALGEQAAAAYALEQDLQVLRQIATGTTTIKYFDYDGRKYMQEECSALITKLEADLELAAQQLHETDQAVYRMLAGKAAAEGGLETLQQKYRNLFNLEAGFEALKTAYAHMRRDTQFMFETLEPHRIRQHLQDLYQTELLFRKQVRLMLDGPEHKATLTPEVQTDLEAYMAGQHVYFDGSNYDDAGTKILFTAINQYEYLVGNSYFRNKKDLLEFQAQLIAQPAGLTGAA
;
A
#
# COMPACT_ATOMS: atom_id res chain seq x y z
N MET A 1 11.87 -10.71 -38.94
CA MET A 1 11.92 -12.09 -38.39
C MET A 1 12.36 -12.00 -36.94
N ASN A 2 11.45 -12.19 -35.98
CA ASN A 2 11.80 -12.18 -34.55
C ASN A 2 12.46 -13.50 -34.20
N GLN A 3 13.72 -13.47 -33.75
CA GLN A 3 14.32 -14.64 -33.12
C GLN A 3 13.50 -14.98 -31.87
N PRO A 4 13.13 -16.26 -31.65
CA PRO A 4 12.37 -16.64 -30.49
C PRO A 4 13.22 -16.41 -29.23
N VAL A 5 12.70 -15.60 -28.29
CA VAL A 5 13.30 -15.41 -26.96
C VAL A 5 13.42 -16.78 -26.29
N SER A 6 14.66 -17.18 -26.00
CA SER A 6 14.94 -18.49 -25.41
C SER A 6 14.72 -18.48 -23.89
N ILE A 7 14.08 -19.51 -23.38
CA ILE A 7 13.89 -19.73 -21.94
C ILE A 7 15.23 -20.00 -21.24
N SER A 8 15.49 -19.34 -20.11
CA SER A 8 16.71 -19.53 -19.32
C SER A 8 16.80 -20.94 -18.67
N PRO A 9 18.01 -21.46 -18.39
CA PRO A 9 18.18 -22.71 -17.65
C PRO A 9 17.56 -22.68 -16.23
N ALA A 10 17.61 -21.51 -15.58
CA ALA A 10 17.02 -21.29 -14.27
C ALA A 10 15.50 -21.49 -14.32
N PHE A 11 14.83 -20.92 -15.32
CA PHE A 11 13.39 -21.14 -15.55
C PHE A 11 13.07 -22.63 -15.67
N ARG A 12 13.81 -23.38 -16.51
CA ARG A 12 13.55 -24.81 -16.72
C ARG A 12 13.65 -25.60 -15.43
N LYS A 13 14.68 -25.33 -14.62
CA LYS A 13 14.89 -25.99 -13.34
C LYS A 13 13.76 -25.69 -12.35
N SER A 14 13.34 -24.43 -12.24
CA SER A 14 12.24 -24.02 -11.35
C SER A 14 10.90 -24.60 -11.81
N ALA A 15 10.64 -24.61 -13.11
CA ALA A 15 9.43 -25.21 -13.69
C ALA A 15 9.33 -26.71 -13.38
N ILE A 16 10.41 -27.48 -13.57
CA ILE A 16 10.44 -28.92 -13.26
C ILE A 16 10.15 -29.15 -11.76
N LYS A 17 10.80 -28.40 -10.88
CA LYS A 17 10.57 -28.52 -9.43
C LYS A 17 9.13 -28.21 -9.04
N ALA A 18 8.54 -27.15 -9.62
CA ALA A 18 7.16 -26.78 -9.35
C ALA A 18 6.18 -27.85 -9.84
N VAL A 19 6.39 -28.41 -11.03
CA VAL A 19 5.58 -29.53 -11.56
C VAL A 19 5.70 -30.77 -10.68
N LEU A 20 6.90 -31.14 -10.24
CA LEU A 20 7.09 -32.26 -9.32
C LEU A 20 6.37 -32.05 -7.99
N SER A 21 6.39 -30.84 -7.44
CA SER A 21 5.65 -30.51 -6.22
C SER A 21 4.13 -30.56 -6.41
N ILE A 22 3.63 -30.16 -7.58
CA ILE A 22 2.21 -30.31 -7.95
C ILE A 22 1.82 -31.79 -8.02
N VAL A 23 2.62 -32.63 -8.68
CA VAL A 23 2.35 -34.07 -8.76
C VAL A 23 2.33 -34.71 -7.36
N LEU A 24 3.29 -34.35 -6.50
CA LEU A 24 3.31 -34.78 -5.11
C LEU A 24 2.04 -34.36 -4.36
N PHE A 25 1.60 -33.12 -4.56
CA PHE A 25 0.38 -32.61 -3.94
C PHE A 25 -0.86 -33.37 -4.39
N ILE A 26 -1.01 -33.61 -5.69
CA ILE A 26 -2.14 -34.37 -6.25
C ILE A 26 -2.13 -35.80 -5.71
N ALA A 27 -0.97 -36.47 -5.70
CA ALA A 27 -0.86 -37.83 -5.17
C ALA A 27 -1.24 -37.91 -3.69
N PHE A 28 -0.76 -36.96 -2.87
CA PHE A 28 -1.11 -36.90 -1.46
C PHE A 28 -2.59 -36.56 -1.25
N TYR A 29 -3.14 -35.65 -2.05
CA TYR A 29 -4.57 -35.32 -2.02
C TYR A 29 -5.45 -36.54 -2.32
N LEU A 30 -5.11 -37.31 -3.35
CA LEU A 30 -5.81 -38.56 -3.70
C LEU A 30 -5.69 -39.61 -2.59
N LEU A 31 -4.54 -39.70 -1.91
CA LEU A 31 -4.36 -40.56 -0.75
C LEU A 31 -5.30 -40.17 0.40
N VAL A 32 -5.34 -38.89 0.77
CA VAL A 32 -6.24 -38.39 1.82
C VAL A 32 -7.70 -38.61 1.45
N PHE A 33 -8.05 -38.40 0.18
CA PHE A 33 -9.39 -38.69 -0.35
C PHE A 33 -9.74 -40.17 -0.19
N ALA A 34 -8.86 -41.09 -0.59
CA ALA A 34 -9.06 -42.53 -0.41
C ALA A 34 -9.21 -42.92 1.07
N CYS A 35 -8.40 -42.34 1.97
CA CYS A 35 -8.54 -42.52 3.42
C CYS A 35 -9.90 -42.02 3.94
N THR A 36 -10.42 -40.91 3.39
CA THR A 36 -11.73 -40.36 3.75
C THR A 36 -12.85 -41.31 3.34
N ILE A 37 -12.77 -41.93 2.15
CA ILE A 37 -13.72 -42.95 1.73
C ILE A 37 -13.68 -44.16 2.67
N GLY A 38 -12.49 -44.63 3.05
CA GLY A 38 -12.32 -45.70 4.04
C GLY A 38 -12.94 -45.35 5.40
N LEU A 39 -12.77 -44.10 5.85
CA LEU A 39 -13.36 -43.59 7.08
C LEU A 39 -14.89 -43.57 7.04
N ILE A 40 -15.50 -43.18 5.92
CA ILE A 40 -16.96 -43.22 5.74
C ILE A 40 -17.50 -44.64 5.86
N LEU A 41 -16.85 -45.61 5.21
CA LEU A 41 -17.24 -47.02 5.29
C LEU A 41 -17.14 -47.54 6.73
N LEU A 42 -16.07 -47.17 7.44
CA LEU A 42 -15.84 -47.53 8.83
C LEU A 42 -16.89 -46.90 9.77
N CYS A 43 -17.14 -45.60 9.64
CA CYS A 43 -18.17 -44.89 10.40
C CYS A 43 -19.57 -45.46 10.13
N GLY A 44 -19.88 -45.79 8.87
CA GLY A 44 -21.13 -46.44 8.49
C GLY A 44 -21.29 -47.82 9.12
N TYR A 45 -20.24 -48.64 9.10
CA TYR A 45 -20.23 -49.96 9.76
C TYR A 45 -20.50 -49.83 11.26
N PHE A 46 -19.79 -48.94 11.97
CA PHE A 46 -20.01 -48.71 13.40
C PHE A 46 -21.39 -48.12 13.71
N ALA A 47 -21.89 -47.22 12.86
CA ALA A 47 -23.23 -46.66 13.01
C ALA A 47 -24.30 -47.76 12.94
N VAL A 48 -24.21 -48.70 11.99
CA VAL A 48 -25.12 -49.85 11.91
C VAL A 48 -25.00 -50.74 13.14
N MET A 49 -23.77 -51.09 13.55
CA MET A 49 -23.51 -51.93 14.74
C MET A 49 -24.12 -51.33 16.01
N LEU A 50 -23.96 -50.02 16.24
CA LEU A 50 -24.53 -49.32 17.40
C LEU A 50 -26.06 -49.39 17.45
N VAL A 51 -26.72 -49.29 16.30
CA VAL A 51 -28.18 -49.34 16.20
C VAL A 51 -28.71 -50.77 16.34
N THR A 52 -28.00 -51.77 15.81
CA THR A 52 -28.39 -53.18 15.90
C THR A 52 -28.23 -53.75 17.31
N GLU A 53 -27.23 -53.32 18.08
CA GLU A 53 -27.02 -53.74 19.46
C GLU A 53 -28.10 -53.22 20.41
N LYS A 54 -28.47 -51.94 20.27
CA LYS A 54 -29.53 -51.34 21.10
C LYS A 54 -30.19 -50.17 20.39
N LEU A 55 -31.46 -50.33 20.02
CA LEU A 55 -32.25 -49.25 19.45
C LEU A 55 -32.70 -48.28 20.56
N SER A 56 -32.14 -47.07 20.56
CA SER A 56 -32.47 -46.00 21.50
C SER A 56 -32.27 -44.64 20.84
N PHE A 57 -32.89 -43.60 21.39
CA PHE A 57 -32.68 -42.24 20.89
C PHE A 57 -31.19 -41.84 20.88
N ILE A 58 -30.44 -42.19 21.93
CA ILE A 58 -29.01 -41.87 22.04
C ILE A 58 -28.18 -42.62 20.98
N THR A 59 -28.46 -43.91 20.74
CA THR A 59 -27.73 -44.70 19.73
C THR A 59 -28.04 -44.24 18.31
N LEU A 60 -29.27 -43.77 18.04
CA LEU A 60 -29.62 -43.11 16.78
C LEU A 60 -28.89 -41.77 16.58
N VAL A 61 -28.84 -40.92 17.61
CA VAL A 61 -28.13 -39.63 17.54
C VAL A 61 -26.61 -39.85 17.39
N ALA A 62 -26.03 -40.85 18.06
CA ALA A 62 -24.62 -41.19 17.93
C ALA A 62 -24.28 -41.76 16.53
N ALA A 63 -25.13 -42.62 15.99
CA ALA A 63 -24.99 -43.14 14.62
C ALA A 63 -25.09 -42.02 13.58
N ALA A 64 -26.07 -41.12 13.71
CA ALA A 64 -26.18 -39.93 12.88
C ALA A 64 -24.95 -39.00 13.02
N GLY A 65 -24.41 -38.87 14.23
CA GLY A 65 -23.18 -38.14 14.51
C GLY A 65 -21.95 -38.72 13.81
N LEU A 66 -21.77 -40.05 13.81
CA LEU A 66 -20.67 -40.73 13.10
C LEU A 66 -20.76 -40.56 11.58
N ILE A 67 -21.97 -40.69 11.03
CA ILE A 67 -22.22 -40.45 9.60
C ILE A 67 -21.95 -38.98 9.27
N GLY A 68 -22.48 -38.05 10.07
CA GLY A 68 -22.25 -36.62 9.93
C GLY A 68 -20.77 -36.24 10.00
N PHE A 69 -20.01 -36.82 10.94
CA PHE A 69 -18.57 -36.61 11.08
C PHE A 69 -17.81 -36.94 9.79
N SER A 70 -18.01 -38.14 9.25
CA SER A 70 -17.33 -38.60 8.03
C SER A 70 -17.83 -37.86 6.78
N PHE A 71 -19.11 -37.51 6.73
CA PHE A 71 -19.71 -36.74 5.65
C PHE A 71 -19.17 -35.30 5.59
N LEU A 72 -19.03 -34.62 6.72
CA LEU A 72 -18.47 -33.26 6.78
C LEU A 72 -17.03 -33.22 6.22
N ILE A 73 -16.22 -34.24 6.55
CA ILE A 73 -14.85 -34.37 6.01
C ILE A 73 -14.89 -34.56 4.49
N LEU A 74 -15.80 -35.40 3.98
CA LEU A 74 -15.97 -35.58 2.53
C LEU A 74 -16.38 -34.29 1.84
N VAL A 75 -17.35 -33.56 2.40
CA VAL A 75 -17.82 -32.29 1.84
C VAL A 75 -16.68 -31.29 1.77
N PHE A 76 -15.82 -31.20 2.79
CA PHE A 76 -14.64 -30.34 2.74
C PHE A 76 -13.74 -30.64 1.53
N GLN A 77 -13.47 -31.93 1.28
CA GLN A 77 -12.63 -32.38 0.15
C GLN A 77 -13.33 -32.22 -1.20
N VAL A 78 -14.65 -32.40 -1.29
CA VAL A 78 -15.36 -32.41 -2.57
C VAL A 78 -15.88 -31.04 -2.99
N LYS A 79 -16.30 -30.18 -2.05
CA LYS A 79 -16.96 -28.90 -2.35
C LYS A 79 -16.15 -28.03 -3.32
N PHE A 80 -14.82 -28.04 -3.20
CA PHE A 80 -13.96 -27.16 -3.98
C PHE A 80 -13.87 -27.62 -5.45
N LEU A 81 -14.15 -28.90 -5.75
CA LEU A 81 -14.23 -29.40 -7.13
C LEU A 81 -15.31 -28.66 -7.94
N PHE A 82 -16.28 -28.06 -7.26
CA PHE A 82 -17.41 -27.35 -7.83
C PHE A 82 -17.35 -25.84 -7.60
N LYS A 83 -16.34 -25.33 -6.90
CA LYS A 83 -16.18 -23.89 -6.65
C LYS A 83 -15.51 -23.24 -7.86
N GLU A 84 -16.17 -22.24 -8.43
CA GLU A 84 -15.57 -21.35 -9.42
C GLU A 84 -15.10 -20.08 -8.72
N SER A 85 -13.87 -19.67 -9.02
CA SER A 85 -13.34 -18.36 -8.64
C SER A 85 -13.56 -17.43 -9.84
N VAL A 86 -14.58 -16.60 -9.71
CA VAL A 86 -14.97 -15.59 -10.69
C VAL A 86 -14.30 -14.28 -10.31
N THR A 87 -13.63 -13.64 -11.27
CA THR A 87 -13.09 -12.29 -11.05
C THR A 87 -14.23 -11.30 -10.96
N ASP A 88 -14.22 -10.43 -9.94
CA ASP A 88 -15.18 -9.34 -9.85
C ASP A 88 -15.02 -8.39 -11.06
N ARG A 89 -16.14 -8.12 -11.73
CA ARG A 89 -16.22 -7.24 -12.90
C ARG A 89 -17.01 -5.98 -12.61
N SER A 90 -17.41 -5.78 -11.36
CA SER A 90 -18.27 -4.68 -10.93
C SER A 90 -17.72 -3.31 -11.37
N GLY A 91 -16.40 -3.17 -11.57
CA GLY A 91 -15.67 -1.99 -12.05
C GLY A 91 -15.08 -2.02 -13.46
N MET A 92 -15.49 -2.95 -14.31
CA MET A 92 -14.93 -3.12 -15.65
C MET A 92 -15.98 -2.85 -16.72
N THR A 93 -15.63 -2.09 -17.75
CA THR A 93 -16.50 -1.88 -18.92
C THR A 93 -15.96 -2.67 -20.10
N GLU A 94 -16.75 -3.59 -20.65
CA GLU A 94 -16.38 -4.37 -21.86
C GLU A 94 -16.45 -3.47 -23.09
N ILE A 95 -15.43 -3.53 -23.95
CA ILE A 95 -15.38 -2.80 -25.22
C ILE A 95 -15.27 -3.77 -26.40
N SER A 96 -15.74 -3.34 -27.57
CA SER A 96 -15.77 -4.14 -28.79
C SER A 96 -14.91 -3.55 -29.92
N ALA A 97 -14.57 -4.40 -30.90
CA ALA A 97 -13.80 -3.98 -32.08
C ALA A 97 -14.52 -2.93 -32.94
N ALA A 98 -15.85 -2.89 -32.87
CA ALA A 98 -16.65 -1.89 -33.58
C ALA A 98 -16.55 -0.50 -32.93
N GLU A 99 -16.46 -0.46 -31.60
CA GLU A 99 -16.30 0.78 -30.82
C GLU A 99 -14.86 1.29 -30.88
N GLN A 100 -13.87 0.39 -30.81
CA GLN A 100 -12.45 0.73 -30.67
C GLN A 100 -11.55 0.00 -31.69
N PRO A 101 -11.71 0.23 -33.01
CA PRO A 101 -11.03 -0.57 -34.03
C PRO A 101 -9.51 -0.39 -34.06
N GLU A 102 -8.99 0.81 -33.79
CA GLU A 102 -7.54 1.10 -33.77
C GLU A 102 -6.84 0.34 -32.64
N LEU A 103 -7.42 0.33 -31.43
CA LEU A 103 -6.94 -0.46 -30.30
C LEU A 103 -6.95 -1.96 -30.61
N PHE A 104 -8.06 -2.48 -31.17
CA PHE A 104 -8.17 -3.91 -31.50
C PHE A 104 -7.18 -4.34 -32.59
N ALA A 105 -6.92 -3.47 -33.59
CA ALA A 105 -5.89 -3.71 -34.60
C ALA A 105 -4.49 -3.76 -33.96
N CYS A 106 -4.17 -2.80 -33.08
CA CYS A 106 -2.91 -2.79 -32.33
C CYS A 106 -2.73 -4.08 -31.50
N ILE A 107 -3.77 -4.52 -30.78
CA ILE A 107 -3.72 -5.77 -30.01
C ILE A 107 -3.54 -6.98 -30.93
N GLN A 108 -4.21 -7.02 -32.09
CA GLN A 108 -4.06 -8.10 -33.06
C GLN A 108 -2.62 -8.20 -33.60
N GLU A 109 -1.98 -7.06 -33.88
CA GLU A 109 -0.57 -7.00 -34.27
C GLU A 109 0.34 -7.54 -33.16
N LEU A 110 0.14 -7.08 -31.91
CA LEU A 110 0.93 -7.52 -30.75
C LEU A 110 0.81 -9.01 -30.49
N VAL A 111 -0.42 -9.54 -30.48
CA VAL A 111 -0.69 -10.98 -30.27
C VAL A 111 0.01 -11.83 -31.34
N THR A 112 0.03 -11.34 -32.59
CA THR A 112 0.71 -11.98 -33.70
C THR A 112 2.22 -11.94 -33.53
N ALA A 113 2.78 -10.80 -33.13
CA ALA A 113 4.21 -10.62 -32.90
C ALA A 113 4.75 -11.45 -31.73
N VAL A 114 3.98 -11.56 -30.64
CA VAL A 114 4.31 -12.34 -29.43
C VAL A 114 4.06 -13.84 -29.61
N GLY A 115 3.16 -14.22 -30.53
CA GLY A 115 2.77 -15.61 -30.75
C GLY A 115 1.82 -16.16 -29.67
N THR A 116 0.81 -15.38 -29.30
CA THR A 116 -0.23 -15.80 -28.34
C THR A 116 -1.62 -15.82 -29.00
N ARG A 117 -2.69 -16.08 -28.21
CA ARG A 117 -4.09 -16.01 -28.67
C ARG A 117 -4.67 -14.64 -28.38
N PHE A 118 -5.58 -14.19 -29.24
CA PHE A 118 -6.35 -12.97 -29.02
C PHE A 118 -7.21 -13.12 -27.73
N PRO A 119 -7.31 -12.07 -26.89
CA PRO A 119 -8.15 -12.09 -25.68
C PRO A 119 -9.61 -12.42 -26.02
N LYS A 120 -10.31 -13.13 -25.12
CA LYS A 120 -11.74 -13.45 -25.27
C LYS A 120 -12.59 -12.19 -25.21
N LYS A 121 -12.27 -11.30 -24.27
CA LYS A 121 -12.93 -10.02 -24.03
C LYS A 121 -11.88 -9.01 -23.62
N ILE A 122 -12.12 -7.76 -23.98
CA ILE A 122 -11.28 -6.62 -23.60
C ILE A 122 -12.14 -5.67 -22.77
N TYR A 123 -11.60 -5.27 -21.63
CA TYR A 123 -12.22 -4.39 -20.67
C TYR A 123 -11.37 -3.14 -20.49
N ILE A 124 -12.03 -2.02 -20.23
CA ILE A 124 -11.39 -0.81 -19.70
C ILE A 124 -11.70 -0.68 -18.21
N THR A 125 -10.70 -0.23 -17.45
CA THR A 125 -10.80 0.04 -16.02
C THR A 125 -10.25 1.43 -15.70
N GLN A 126 -10.43 1.89 -14.48
CA GLN A 126 -9.95 3.20 -14.01
C GLN A 126 -8.48 3.18 -13.58
N ASP A 127 -7.87 1.99 -13.47
CA ASP A 127 -6.59 1.80 -12.81
C ASP A 127 -5.40 2.38 -13.61
N VAL A 128 -4.27 2.59 -12.95
CA VAL A 128 -2.98 2.85 -13.61
C VAL A 128 -2.26 1.53 -13.85
N ASN A 129 -2.95 0.59 -14.50
CA ASN A 129 -2.41 -0.75 -14.77
C ASN A 129 -3.04 -1.38 -16.02
N ALA A 130 -2.41 -2.40 -16.58
CA ALA A 130 -3.01 -3.32 -17.55
C ALA A 130 -2.71 -4.74 -17.12
N PHE A 131 -3.69 -5.64 -17.21
CA PHE A 131 -3.51 -7.01 -16.77
C PHE A 131 -4.39 -7.99 -17.53
N VAL A 132 -3.91 -9.23 -17.63
CA VAL A 132 -4.68 -10.35 -18.19
C VAL A 132 -5.27 -11.20 -17.08
N PHE A 133 -6.58 -11.44 -17.12
CA PHE A 133 -7.29 -12.23 -16.11
C PHE A 133 -8.18 -13.31 -16.73
N TYR A 134 -8.63 -14.25 -15.91
CA TYR A 134 -9.52 -15.33 -16.31
C TYR A 134 -10.22 -15.90 -15.07
N ASP A 135 -11.43 -16.41 -15.27
CA ASP A 135 -12.12 -17.17 -14.25
C ASP A 135 -11.42 -18.52 -14.10
N SER A 136 -11.25 -18.97 -12.86
CA SER A 136 -10.56 -20.23 -12.56
C SER A 136 -11.50 -21.21 -11.88
N SER A 137 -11.52 -22.44 -12.39
CA SER A 137 -12.17 -23.60 -11.77
C SER A 137 -11.17 -24.73 -11.68
N ILE A 138 -11.47 -25.81 -10.94
CA ILE A 138 -10.54 -26.95 -10.91
C ILE A 138 -10.29 -27.55 -12.31
N TRP A 139 -11.27 -27.44 -13.20
CA TRP A 139 -11.14 -27.88 -14.59
C TRP A 139 -10.07 -27.11 -15.37
N SER A 140 -9.69 -25.91 -14.93
CA SER A 140 -8.55 -25.16 -15.49
C SER A 140 -7.19 -25.83 -15.28
N MET A 141 -7.09 -26.83 -14.38
CA MET A 141 -5.92 -27.71 -14.27
C MET A 141 -5.82 -28.71 -15.43
N PHE A 142 -6.90 -28.99 -16.15
CA PHE A 142 -6.95 -30.01 -17.20
C PHE A 142 -7.18 -29.41 -18.59
N PHE A 143 -7.85 -28.25 -18.66
CA PHE A 143 -8.22 -27.61 -19.92
C PHE A 143 -7.67 -26.18 -20.04
N PRO A 144 -7.27 -25.73 -21.25
CA PRO A 144 -6.83 -24.36 -21.47
C PRO A 144 -7.95 -23.35 -21.21
N VAL A 145 -7.69 -22.35 -20.37
CA VAL A 145 -8.61 -21.23 -20.11
C VAL A 145 -8.43 -20.10 -21.12
N LYS A 146 -9.54 -19.57 -21.61
CA LYS A 146 -9.54 -18.33 -22.40
C LYS A 146 -9.35 -17.15 -21.45
N LYS A 147 -8.56 -16.16 -21.86
CA LYS A 147 -8.18 -15.02 -21.01
C LYS A 147 -8.85 -13.75 -21.50
N ASN A 148 -9.13 -12.85 -20.58
CA ASN A 148 -9.60 -11.49 -20.84
C ASN A 148 -8.46 -10.51 -20.59
N LEU A 149 -8.52 -9.34 -21.23
CA LEU A 149 -7.57 -8.25 -21.01
C LEU A 149 -8.31 -7.10 -20.34
N ALA A 150 -7.72 -6.50 -19.31
CA ALA A 150 -8.13 -5.24 -18.73
C ALA A 150 -7.06 -4.19 -19.03
N ILE A 151 -7.49 -3.02 -19.53
CA ILE A 151 -6.63 -1.87 -19.80
C ILE A 151 -7.12 -0.70 -18.96
N GLY A 152 -6.31 -0.26 -18.01
CA GLY A 152 -6.61 0.89 -17.17
C GLY A 152 -6.43 2.20 -17.93
N LEU A 153 -7.45 3.05 -17.93
CA LEU A 153 -7.38 4.35 -18.59
C LEU A 153 -6.45 5.32 -17.86
N GLY A 154 -6.19 5.11 -16.56
CA GLY A 154 -5.21 5.88 -15.80
C GLY A 154 -3.79 5.62 -16.31
N LEU A 155 -3.53 4.40 -16.79
CA LEU A 155 -2.30 4.05 -17.49
C LEU A 155 -2.25 4.65 -18.89
N VAL A 156 -3.31 4.47 -19.69
CA VAL A 156 -3.39 5.02 -21.07
C VAL A 156 -3.14 6.53 -21.08
N ASN A 157 -3.57 7.24 -20.04
CA ASN A 157 -3.40 8.67 -19.90
C ASN A 157 -1.96 9.13 -19.71
N THR A 158 -1.04 8.24 -19.33
CA THR A 158 0.32 8.59 -18.88
C THR A 158 1.43 7.95 -19.71
N VAL A 159 1.06 7.24 -20.78
CA VAL A 159 1.99 6.54 -21.66
C VAL A 159 1.79 6.89 -23.13
N THR A 160 2.85 6.74 -23.90
CA THR A 160 2.84 6.81 -25.37
C THR A 160 2.30 5.52 -25.99
N VAL A 161 2.00 5.54 -27.29
CA VAL A 161 1.59 4.35 -28.05
C VAL A 161 2.64 3.23 -27.95
N THR A 162 3.93 3.57 -28.06
CA THR A 162 5.02 2.58 -28.02
C THR A 162 5.19 1.98 -26.63
N GLU A 163 5.06 2.78 -25.57
CA GLU A 163 5.09 2.30 -24.19
C GLU A 163 3.87 1.42 -23.88
N LEU A 164 2.66 1.79 -24.33
CA LEU A 164 1.49 0.92 -24.18
C LEU A 164 1.68 -0.42 -24.91
N LYS A 165 2.25 -0.41 -26.12
CA LYS A 165 2.61 -1.64 -26.85
C LYS A 165 3.61 -2.49 -26.06
N ALA A 166 4.59 -1.87 -25.39
CA ALA A 166 5.58 -2.57 -24.58
C ALA A 166 4.93 -3.22 -23.34
N ILE A 167 4.07 -2.50 -22.63
CA ILE A 167 3.33 -3.00 -21.47
C ILE A 167 2.40 -4.15 -21.87
N LEU A 168 1.59 -3.98 -22.92
CA LEU A 168 0.73 -5.05 -23.43
C LEU A 168 1.55 -6.23 -23.97
N GLY A 169 2.72 -5.98 -24.56
CA GLY A 169 3.68 -6.99 -24.99
C GLY A 169 4.20 -7.83 -23.82
N HIS A 170 4.45 -7.20 -22.66
CA HIS A 170 4.81 -7.88 -21.41
C HIS A 170 3.66 -8.75 -20.91
N GLU A 171 2.45 -8.20 -20.82
CA GLU A 171 1.25 -8.93 -20.43
C GLU A 171 0.99 -10.16 -21.31
N PHE A 172 1.14 -10.02 -22.63
CA PHE A 172 1.03 -11.13 -23.57
C PHE A 172 2.22 -12.10 -23.49
N GLY A 173 3.39 -11.61 -23.08
CA GLY A 173 4.61 -12.37 -22.85
C GLY A 173 4.42 -13.50 -21.84
N HIS A 174 3.68 -13.25 -20.75
CA HIS A 174 3.31 -14.27 -19.75
C HIS A 174 2.57 -15.49 -20.31
N PHE A 175 2.00 -15.35 -21.51
CA PHE A 175 1.14 -16.36 -22.12
C PHE A 175 1.60 -16.80 -23.50
N SER A 176 2.82 -16.43 -23.91
CA SER A 176 3.38 -16.89 -25.18
C SER A 176 3.39 -18.42 -25.25
N GLN A 177 2.77 -18.99 -26.28
CA GLN A 177 2.55 -20.42 -26.37
C GLN A 177 3.83 -21.22 -26.53
N ARG A 178 4.87 -20.61 -27.10
CA ARG A 178 6.14 -21.27 -27.42
C ARG A 178 7.04 -21.42 -26.21
N SER A 179 7.00 -20.47 -25.27
CA SER A 179 7.95 -20.42 -24.15
C SER A 179 7.32 -20.49 -22.76
N MET A 180 6.09 -20.00 -22.53
CA MET A 180 5.52 -19.84 -21.19
C MET A 180 4.47 -20.88 -20.77
N LYS A 181 4.12 -21.85 -21.64
CA LYS A 181 3.03 -22.82 -21.38
C LYS A 181 3.11 -23.54 -20.03
N ILE A 182 4.32 -23.96 -19.63
CA ILE A 182 4.53 -24.65 -18.34
C ILE A 182 4.41 -23.68 -17.17
N GLY A 183 4.92 -22.46 -17.31
CA GLY A 183 4.82 -21.41 -16.28
C GLY A 183 3.37 -21.03 -15.97
N SER A 184 2.59 -20.71 -17.01
CA SER A 184 1.17 -20.39 -16.85
C SER A 184 0.37 -21.55 -16.25
N TYR A 185 0.73 -22.80 -16.57
CA TYR A 185 0.11 -23.99 -15.98
C TYR A 185 0.38 -24.08 -14.46
N VAL A 186 1.66 -23.94 -14.07
CA VAL A 186 2.05 -23.97 -12.65
C VAL A 186 1.35 -22.84 -11.87
N TYR A 187 1.27 -21.64 -12.43
CA TYR A 187 0.56 -20.51 -11.84
C TYR A 187 -0.93 -20.83 -11.61
N ASN A 188 -1.62 -21.34 -12.64
CA ASN A 188 -3.03 -21.73 -12.54
C ASN A 188 -3.26 -22.76 -11.43
N VAL A 189 -2.46 -23.83 -11.43
CA VAL A 189 -2.59 -24.91 -10.45
C VAL A 189 -2.29 -24.41 -9.04
N ASN A 190 -1.27 -23.57 -8.88
CA ASN A 190 -0.93 -22.97 -7.59
C ASN A 190 -2.11 -22.15 -7.03
N LYS A 191 -2.73 -21.29 -7.85
CA LYS A 191 -3.92 -20.52 -7.48
C LYS A 191 -5.11 -21.41 -7.09
N VAL A 192 -5.39 -22.47 -7.85
CA VAL A 192 -6.49 -23.39 -7.50
C VAL A 192 -6.21 -24.13 -6.19
N ILE A 193 -4.97 -24.58 -5.95
CA ILE A 193 -4.58 -25.21 -4.68
C ILE A 193 -4.71 -24.22 -3.51
N TYR A 194 -4.31 -22.96 -3.70
CA TYR A 194 -4.47 -21.91 -2.68
C TYR A 194 -5.94 -21.72 -2.33
N ASN A 195 -6.80 -21.49 -3.32
CA ASN A 195 -8.23 -21.28 -3.10
C ASN A 195 -8.88 -22.48 -2.42
N MET A 196 -8.49 -23.71 -2.79
CA MET A 196 -8.94 -24.94 -2.13
C MET A 196 -8.59 -24.97 -0.64
N LEU A 197 -7.38 -24.56 -0.27
CA LEU A 197 -6.90 -24.67 1.10
C LEU A 197 -7.37 -23.54 2.00
N PHE A 198 -7.53 -22.32 1.48
CA PHE A 198 -7.71 -21.13 2.29
C PHE A 198 -9.08 -20.46 2.17
N GLU A 199 -9.81 -20.61 1.06
CA GLU A 199 -11.12 -19.96 0.88
C GLU A 199 -12.29 -20.88 1.27
N ASN A 200 -12.59 -20.96 2.57
CA ASN A 200 -13.46 -22.00 3.16
C ASN A 200 -14.85 -21.56 3.64
N ASP A 201 -15.30 -20.34 3.36
CA ASP A 201 -16.49 -19.72 3.97
C ASP A 201 -17.74 -20.60 3.97
N GLY A 202 -18.11 -21.18 2.83
CA GLY A 202 -19.30 -22.06 2.73
C GLY A 202 -19.24 -23.34 3.58
N TYR A 203 -18.05 -23.82 3.97
CA TYR A 203 -17.94 -24.95 4.93
C TYR A 203 -18.16 -24.48 6.36
N ALA A 204 -17.68 -23.29 6.71
CA ALA A 204 -17.91 -22.72 8.03
C ALA A 204 -19.41 -22.48 8.27
N ASP A 205 -20.14 -21.99 7.26
CA ASP A 205 -21.59 -21.85 7.30
C ASP A 205 -22.31 -23.17 7.55
N MET A 206 -21.94 -24.22 6.82
CA MET A 206 -22.52 -25.56 6.97
C MET A 206 -22.26 -26.14 8.37
N VAL A 207 -21.03 -26.01 8.88
CA VAL A 207 -20.65 -26.45 10.24
C VAL A 207 -21.47 -25.72 11.32
N ARG A 208 -21.69 -24.41 11.17
CA ARG A 208 -22.52 -23.61 12.09
C ARG A 208 -23.96 -24.11 12.13
N GLY A 209 -24.57 -24.35 10.96
CA GLY A 209 -25.95 -24.85 10.88
C GLY A 209 -26.15 -26.20 11.57
N TRP A 210 -25.19 -27.12 11.46
CA TRP A 210 -25.26 -28.45 12.08
C TRP A 210 -25.00 -28.45 13.59
N SER A 211 -24.19 -27.50 14.08
CA SER A 211 -23.84 -27.39 15.49
C SER A 211 -25.03 -27.01 16.39
N GLY A 212 -26.08 -26.40 15.82
CA GLY A 212 -27.29 -25.98 16.54
C GLY A 212 -28.35 -27.05 16.75
N ILE A 213 -28.15 -28.28 16.25
CA ILE A 213 -29.18 -29.34 16.27
C ILE A 213 -29.24 -30.08 17.63
N HIS A 214 -28.09 -30.51 18.18
CA HIS A 214 -28.02 -31.24 19.45
C HIS A 214 -26.59 -31.31 20.03
N ASN A 215 -26.43 -31.25 21.35
CA ASN A 215 -25.11 -31.24 22.03
C ASN A 215 -24.21 -32.44 21.68
N LEU A 216 -24.79 -33.64 21.53
CA LEU A 216 -24.05 -34.84 21.13
C LEU A 216 -23.53 -34.74 19.68
N ILE A 217 -24.30 -34.12 18.78
CA ILE A 217 -23.89 -33.88 17.39
C ILE A 217 -22.76 -32.85 17.34
N THR A 218 -22.80 -31.83 18.21
CA THR A 218 -21.74 -30.83 18.34
C THR A 218 -20.37 -31.46 18.62
N LEU A 219 -20.29 -32.54 19.41
CA LEU A 219 -19.04 -33.27 19.66
C LEU A 219 -18.48 -33.90 18.38
N PHE A 220 -19.32 -34.52 17.55
CA PHE A 220 -18.92 -35.09 16.26
C PHE A 220 -18.52 -34.01 15.26
N VAL A 221 -19.27 -32.91 15.19
CA VAL A 221 -18.95 -31.75 14.34
C VAL A 221 -17.60 -31.15 14.74
N MET A 222 -17.35 -30.95 16.03
CA MET A 222 -16.07 -30.45 16.54
C MET A 222 -14.92 -31.40 16.18
N GLY A 223 -15.13 -32.71 16.33
CA GLY A 223 -14.18 -33.72 15.88
C GLY A 223 -13.86 -33.61 14.38
N ALA A 224 -14.89 -33.47 13.54
CA ALA A 224 -14.73 -33.33 12.08
C ALA A 224 -13.95 -32.07 11.72
N VAL A 225 -14.25 -30.94 12.38
CA VAL A 225 -13.51 -29.69 12.21
C VAL A 225 -12.04 -29.85 12.58
N ARG A 226 -11.71 -30.49 13.71
CA ARG A 226 -10.32 -30.75 14.10
C ARG A 226 -9.61 -31.67 13.10
N PHE A 227 -10.30 -32.67 12.56
CA PHE A 227 -9.75 -33.56 11.54
C PHE A 227 -9.48 -32.83 10.22
N VAL A 228 -10.42 -31.99 9.77
CA VAL A 228 -10.25 -31.12 8.60
C VAL A 228 -9.09 -30.15 8.79
N GLN A 229 -8.95 -29.54 9.98
CA GLN A 229 -7.80 -28.68 10.30
C GLN A 229 -6.48 -29.45 10.24
N ALA A 230 -6.44 -30.72 10.66
CA ALA A 230 -5.26 -31.56 10.54
C ALA A 230 -4.91 -31.84 9.06
N ILE A 231 -5.90 -32.20 8.23
CA ILE A 231 -5.72 -32.35 6.77
C ILE A 231 -5.18 -31.06 6.16
N GLN A 232 -5.83 -29.93 6.46
CA GLN A 232 -5.46 -28.62 5.96
C GLN A 232 -4.05 -28.23 6.40
N TRP A 233 -3.66 -28.53 7.64
CA TRP A 233 -2.31 -28.32 8.14
C TRP A 233 -1.27 -29.10 7.33
N VAL A 234 -1.50 -30.40 7.07
CA VAL A 234 -0.57 -31.21 6.27
C VAL A 234 -0.50 -30.70 4.83
N LEU A 235 -1.64 -30.45 4.19
CA LEU A 235 -1.70 -29.93 2.83
C LEU A 235 -1.04 -28.55 2.71
N SER A 236 -1.18 -27.68 3.71
CA SER A 236 -0.51 -26.37 3.75
C SER A 236 1.01 -26.50 3.77
N ARG A 237 1.55 -27.55 4.40
CA ARG A 237 2.99 -27.83 4.45
C ARG A 237 3.53 -28.25 3.09
N ILE A 238 2.79 -29.08 2.37
CA ILE A 238 3.13 -29.47 0.99
C ILE A 238 2.97 -28.26 0.06
N TYR A 239 1.89 -27.49 0.21
CA TYR A 239 1.67 -26.26 -0.55
C TYR A 239 2.82 -25.27 -0.41
N ARG A 240 3.41 -25.13 0.78
CA ARG A 240 4.59 -24.26 0.97
C ARG A 240 5.75 -24.64 0.03
N LEU A 241 5.99 -25.94 -0.22
CA LEU A 241 7.02 -26.39 -1.16
C LEU A 241 6.67 -25.99 -2.60
N ILE A 242 5.41 -26.16 -3.00
CA ILE A 242 4.91 -25.72 -4.32
C ILE A 242 5.11 -24.20 -4.45
N ASN A 243 4.74 -23.44 -3.42
CA ASN A 243 4.79 -21.99 -3.43
C ASN A 243 6.22 -21.46 -3.59
N ILE A 244 7.21 -22.02 -2.89
CA ILE A 244 8.63 -21.66 -3.05
C ILE A 244 9.05 -21.76 -4.52
N HIS A 245 8.75 -22.90 -5.15
CA HIS A 245 9.15 -23.15 -6.53
C HIS A 245 8.36 -22.29 -7.52
N HIS A 246 7.07 -22.10 -7.26
CA HIS A 246 6.21 -21.18 -8.01
C HIS A 246 6.75 -19.76 -8.00
N LEU A 247 7.13 -19.22 -6.84
CA LEU A 247 7.67 -17.85 -6.72
C LEU A 247 8.99 -17.66 -7.48
N SER A 248 9.89 -18.64 -7.41
CA SER A 248 11.13 -18.62 -8.20
C SER A 248 10.87 -18.68 -9.72
N LEU A 249 9.82 -19.41 -10.12
CA LEU A 249 9.39 -19.48 -11.52
C LEU A 249 8.72 -18.19 -11.96
N SER A 250 7.91 -17.57 -11.11
CA SER A 250 7.24 -16.27 -11.34
C SER A 250 8.24 -15.20 -11.71
N ARG A 251 9.32 -15.03 -10.93
CA ARG A 251 10.40 -14.08 -11.27
C ARG A 251 11.03 -14.32 -12.64
N ALA A 252 11.28 -15.59 -12.97
CA ALA A 252 11.83 -15.94 -14.27
C ALA A 252 10.83 -15.70 -15.42
N MET A 253 9.52 -15.78 -15.15
CA MET A 253 8.48 -15.40 -16.10
C MET A 253 8.48 -13.90 -16.36
N GLU A 254 8.70 -13.06 -15.35
CA GLU A 254 8.77 -11.59 -15.49
C GLU A 254 9.91 -11.16 -16.41
N PHE A 255 11.14 -11.63 -16.16
CA PHE A 255 12.28 -11.32 -17.04
C PHE A 255 12.07 -11.82 -18.47
N HIS A 256 11.40 -12.97 -18.63
CA HIS A 256 11.06 -13.48 -19.95
C HIS A 256 9.98 -12.64 -20.62
N ALA A 257 8.95 -12.21 -19.90
CA ALA A 257 7.91 -11.31 -20.41
C ALA A 257 8.50 -9.95 -20.84
N ASP A 258 9.42 -9.42 -20.05
CA ASP A 258 10.21 -8.22 -20.37
C ASP A 258 11.02 -8.41 -21.66
N ALA A 259 11.70 -9.55 -21.82
CA ALA A 259 12.44 -9.87 -23.03
C ALA A 259 11.51 -10.02 -24.26
N VAL A 260 10.31 -10.57 -24.08
CA VAL A 260 9.30 -10.66 -25.15
C VAL A 260 8.82 -9.27 -25.55
N ALA A 261 8.47 -8.42 -24.58
CA ALA A 261 8.08 -7.04 -24.84
C ALA A 261 9.18 -6.28 -25.59
N ALA A 262 10.42 -6.37 -25.11
CA ALA A 262 11.58 -5.75 -25.74
C ALA A 262 11.85 -6.28 -27.15
N SER A 263 11.53 -7.55 -27.43
CA SER A 263 11.64 -8.10 -28.79
C SER A 263 10.63 -7.51 -29.79
N VAL A 264 9.54 -6.92 -29.29
CA VAL A 264 8.48 -6.28 -30.08
C VAL A 264 8.75 -4.79 -30.26
N THR A 265 9.04 -4.06 -29.18
CA THR A 265 9.16 -2.59 -29.20
C THR A 265 10.59 -2.06 -29.07
N GLY A 266 11.53 -2.87 -28.60
CA GLY A 266 12.84 -2.44 -28.10
C GLY A 266 12.86 -2.35 -26.57
N SER A 267 14.05 -2.31 -25.95
CA SER A 267 14.20 -2.31 -24.49
C SER A 267 13.74 -1.00 -23.84
N ARG A 268 14.03 0.14 -24.48
CA ARG A 268 13.81 1.48 -23.90
C ARG A 268 12.35 1.80 -23.57
N PRO A 269 11.34 1.54 -24.44
CA PRO A 269 9.95 1.84 -24.12
C PRO A 269 9.46 1.18 -22.82
N LEU A 270 9.84 -0.07 -22.56
CA LEU A 270 9.45 -0.73 -21.31
C LEU A 270 10.17 -0.11 -20.10
N ILE A 271 11.47 0.19 -20.23
CA ILE A 271 12.25 0.88 -19.17
C ILE A 271 11.61 2.22 -18.80
N THR A 272 11.35 3.08 -19.80
CA THR A 272 10.76 4.39 -19.58
C THR A 272 9.37 4.29 -18.94
N SER A 273 8.55 3.33 -19.39
CA SER A 273 7.23 3.11 -18.79
C SER A 273 7.30 2.62 -17.33
N LEU A 274 8.26 1.73 -17.00
CA LEU A 274 8.47 1.23 -15.64
C LEU A 274 8.92 2.34 -14.69
N LEU A 275 9.81 3.23 -15.16
CA LEU A 275 10.29 4.39 -14.39
C LEU A 275 9.16 5.40 -14.15
N ARG A 276 8.30 5.64 -15.16
CA ARG A 276 7.20 6.61 -15.06
C ARG A 276 5.99 6.09 -14.29
N LEU A 277 5.80 4.77 -14.18
CA LEU A 277 4.59 4.16 -13.62
C LEU A 277 4.28 4.65 -12.19
N ASN A 278 5.29 4.75 -11.32
CA ASN A 278 5.12 5.22 -9.95
C ASN A 278 4.61 6.67 -9.90
N LEU A 279 5.14 7.55 -10.75
CA LEU A 279 4.68 8.94 -10.85
C LEU A 279 3.24 9.00 -11.36
N ALA A 280 2.89 8.16 -12.34
CA ALA A 280 1.52 8.09 -12.88
C ALA A 280 0.51 7.56 -11.85
N GLU A 281 0.87 6.54 -11.07
CA GLU A 281 0.04 5.97 -10.00
C GLU A 281 -0.11 6.95 -8.83
N HIS A 282 0.97 7.63 -8.45
CA HIS A 282 0.93 8.67 -7.43
C HIS A 282 -0.01 9.81 -7.84
N ALA A 283 0.17 10.38 -9.04
CA ALA A 283 -0.67 11.45 -9.55
C ALA A 283 -2.16 11.06 -9.58
N TYR A 284 -2.47 9.82 -10.00
CA TYR A 284 -3.84 9.30 -9.96
C TYR A 284 -4.39 9.23 -8.53
N THR A 285 -3.60 8.69 -7.61
CA THR A 285 -3.95 8.55 -6.19
C THR A 285 -4.17 9.91 -5.53
N GLN A 286 -3.36 10.91 -5.88
CA GLN A 286 -3.48 12.28 -5.37
C GLN A 286 -4.79 12.95 -5.81
N VAL A 287 -5.23 12.73 -7.06
CA VAL A 287 -6.56 13.19 -7.51
C VAL A 287 -7.68 12.53 -6.70
N LEU A 288 -7.60 11.21 -6.44
CA LEU A 288 -8.59 10.52 -5.62
C LEU A 288 -8.62 11.02 -4.18
N ASN A 289 -7.44 11.22 -3.58
CA ASN A 289 -7.28 11.75 -2.22
C ASN A 289 -7.82 13.18 -2.12
N PHE A 290 -7.65 13.99 -3.16
CA PHE A 290 -8.21 15.33 -3.21
C PHE A 290 -9.74 15.33 -3.13
N TYR A 291 -10.40 14.41 -3.85
CA TYR A 291 -11.86 14.31 -3.82
C TYR A 291 -12.42 13.57 -2.61
N GLY A 292 -11.70 12.62 -2.02
CA GLY A 292 -12.18 11.79 -0.90
C GLY A 292 -12.92 12.58 0.20
N PRO A 293 -12.30 13.61 0.82
CA PRO A 293 -12.95 14.44 1.83
C PRO A 293 -14.11 15.30 1.31
N ARG A 294 -14.14 15.60 0.00
CA ARG A 294 -15.13 16.47 -0.67
C ARG A 294 -16.36 15.71 -1.14
N LEU A 295 -16.32 14.38 -1.15
CA LEU A 295 -17.47 13.52 -1.48
C LEU A 295 -18.63 13.68 -0.51
N LYS A 296 -18.37 14.04 0.76
CA LYS A 296 -19.42 14.35 1.76
C LYS A 296 -20.31 15.51 1.29
N ASP A 297 -19.72 16.47 0.59
CA ASP A 297 -20.38 17.66 0.04
C ASP A 297 -20.83 17.44 -1.41
N ARG A 298 -20.73 16.20 -1.93
CA ARG A 298 -21.05 15.82 -3.32
C ARG A 298 -20.29 16.63 -4.36
N ILE A 299 -19.06 17.06 -4.04
CA ILE A 299 -18.15 17.72 -4.96
C ILE A 299 -17.23 16.68 -5.58
N HIS A 300 -17.25 16.55 -6.91
CA HIS A 300 -16.36 15.64 -7.64
C HIS A 300 -16.08 16.13 -9.07
N SER A 301 -15.14 15.48 -9.77
CA SER A 301 -14.85 15.79 -11.17
C SER A 301 -15.89 15.17 -12.13
N ALA A 302 -16.04 15.79 -13.30
CA ALA A 302 -16.67 15.15 -14.46
C ALA A 302 -15.70 14.19 -15.17
N ASN A 303 -14.40 14.49 -15.13
CA ASN A 303 -13.35 13.77 -15.82
C ASN A 303 -12.01 13.94 -15.08
N ILE A 304 -11.57 12.88 -14.39
CA ILE A 304 -10.34 12.92 -13.57
C ILE A 304 -9.04 12.79 -14.37
N TYR A 305 -9.10 12.44 -15.66
CA TYR A 305 -7.89 12.14 -16.43
C TYR A 305 -7.08 13.39 -16.82
N PRO A 306 -7.70 14.51 -17.24
CA PRO A 306 -7.00 15.79 -17.33
C PRO A 306 -6.39 16.26 -16.01
N GLU A 307 -7.06 15.99 -14.89
CA GLU A 307 -6.58 16.33 -13.54
C GLU A 307 -5.37 15.46 -13.15
N GLN A 308 -5.42 14.15 -13.41
CA GLN A 308 -4.28 13.24 -13.22
C GLN A 308 -3.07 13.73 -14.01
N TRP A 309 -3.28 14.11 -15.28
CA TRP A 309 -2.21 14.63 -16.13
C TRP A 309 -1.64 15.94 -15.59
N GLN A 310 -2.50 16.85 -15.11
CA GLN A 310 -2.07 18.11 -14.49
C GLN A 310 -1.24 17.88 -13.23
N VAL A 311 -1.68 16.97 -12.34
CA VAL A 311 -0.92 16.62 -11.13
C VAL A 311 0.44 16.03 -11.50
N MET A 312 0.47 15.13 -12.48
CA MET A 312 1.71 14.52 -12.95
C MET A 312 2.71 15.55 -13.49
N LEU A 313 2.26 16.52 -14.28
CA LEU A 313 3.11 17.60 -14.78
C LEU A 313 3.56 18.55 -13.68
N PHE A 314 2.67 18.87 -12.73
CA PHE A 314 2.99 19.69 -11.58
C PHE A 314 4.09 19.04 -10.73
N GLU A 315 3.97 17.75 -10.41
CA GLU A 315 4.97 17.01 -9.62
C GLU A 315 6.30 16.83 -10.37
N ALA A 316 6.24 16.61 -11.69
CA ALA A 316 7.43 16.59 -12.53
C ALA A 316 8.16 17.94 -12.48
N GLN A 317 7.43 19.05 -12.53
CA GLN A 317 8.00 20.39 -12.41
C GLN A 317 8.62 20.62 -11.02
N GLU A 318 7.90 20.30 -9.95
CA GLU A 318 8.41 20.42 -8.57
C GLU A 318 9.67 19.58 -8.35
N SER A 319 9.70 18.39 -8.96
CA SER A 319 10.84 17.48 -8.89
C SER A 319 11.96 17.79 -9.88
N ARG A 320 11.75 18.75 -10.81
CA ARG A 320 12.63 19.13 -11.92
C ARG A 320 12.90 18.00 -12.92
N ILE A 321 11.95 17.09 -13.08
CA ILE A 321 11.97 16.00 -14.05
C ILE A 321 11.73 16.61 -15.45
N PRO A 322 12.63 16.40 -16.42
CA PRO A 322 12.47 16.95 -17.76
C PRO A 322 11.32 16.27 -18.51
N LEU A 323 10.71 17.01 -19.44
CA LEU A 323 9.70 16.46 -20.35
C LEU A 323 10.33 16.07 -21.69
N VAL A 324 10.07 14.84 -22.13
CA VAL A 324 10.42 14.34 -23.47
C VAL A 324 9.13 13.99 -24.19
N ALA A 325 8.93 14.56 -25.39
CA ALA A 325 7.68 14.42 -26.16
C ALA A 325 6.39 14.78 -25.37
N GLY A 326 6.50 15.64 -24.36
CA GLY A 326 5.39 16.04 -23.49
C GLY A 326 5.18 15.14 -22.26
N PHE A 327 5.95 14.07 -22.09
CA PHE A 327 5.86 13.15 -20.95
C PHE A 327 7.05 13.33 -20.00
N PRO A 328 6.86 13.17 -18.67
CA PRO A 328 7.97 13.14 -17.72
C PRO A 328 8.95 12.00 -18.01
N GLU A 329 10.22 12.32 -18.23
CA GLU A 329 11.30 11.34 -18.43
C GLU A 329 11.97 11.05 -17.09
N VAL A 330 11.40 10.11 -16.34
CA VAL A 330 11.89 9.71 -15.01
C VAL A 330 13.16 8.87 -15.16
N THR A 331 14.19 9.17 -14.37
CA THR A 331 15.46 8.45 -14.30
C THR A 331 15.50 7.47 -13.12
N PRO A 332 16.38 6.44 -13.13
CA PRO A 332 16.56 5.54 -11.97
C PRO A 332 16.91 6.29 -10.67
N GLU A 333 17.70 7.36 -10.75
CA GLU A 333 18.09 8.19 -9.60
C GLU A 333 16.88 8.89 -8.97
N GLU A 334 15.91 9.30 -9.79
CA GLU A 334 14.65 9.92 -9.38
C GLU A 334 13.65 8.89 -8.85
N MET A 335 13.65 7.67 -9.38
CA MET A 335 12.81 6.56 -8.90
C MET A 335 13.10 6.23 -7.42
N GLY A 336 14.37 6.33 -7.02
CA GLY A 336 14.82 6.11 -5.64
C GLY A 336 14.64 7.30 -4.69
N ARG A 337 14.12 8.47 -5.13
CA ARG A 337 13.88 9.61 -4.21
C ARG A 337 12.93 9.26 -3.07
N PHE A 338 12.05 8.28 -3.28
CA PHE A 338 11.07 7.83 -2.28
C PHE A 338 11.55 6.65 -1.42
N ASN A 339 12.65 5.98 -1.79
CA ASN A 339 13.21 4.87 -1.03
C ASN A 339 14.74 4.96 -1.02
N ARG A 340 15.29 5.65 -0.01
CA ARG A 340 16.74 5.84 0.19
C ARG A 340 17.36 4.80 1.13
N SER A 341 16.60 3.79 1.52
CA SER A 341 17.06 2.68 2.34
C SER A 341 18.20 1.93 1.65
N LYS A 342 19.27 1.67 2.39
CA LYS A 342 20.36 0.78 1.94
C LYS A 342 20.09 -0.68 2.32
N LEU A 343 19.09 -0.90 3.18
CA LEU A 343 18.68 -2.20 3.64
C LEU A 343 17.78 -2.88 2.61
N VAL A 344 18.32 -3.89 1.94
CA VAL A 344 17.56 -4.71 1.01
C VAL A 344 17.24 -6.05 1.66
N ILE A 345 16.00 -6.17 2.15
CA ILE A 345 15.44 -7.44 2.59
C ILE A 345 14.81 -8.11 1.36
N LYS A 346 15.60 -8.93 0.66
CA LYS A 346 15.09 -9.68 -0.50
C LYS A 346 13.93 -10.57 -0.05
N ASN A 347 12.72 -10.16 -0.37
CA ASN A 347 11.55 -10.99 -0.19
C ASN A 347 11.63 -12.12 -1.21
N GLN A 348 12.17 -13.29 -0.83
CA GLN A 348 12.19 -14.51 -1.65
C GLN A 348 10.79 -15.02 -2.03
N TRP A 349 9.75 -14.38 -1.48
CA TRP A 349 8.35 -14.69 -1.64
C TRP A 349 7.56 -13.63 -2.42
N ALA A 350 8.23 -12.57 -2.90
CA ALA A 350 7.64 -11.65 -3.88
C ALA A 350 7.42 -12.38 -5.21
N SER A 351 6.23 -12.19 -5.80
CA SER A 351 5.83 -12.75 -7.10
C SER A 351 6.45 -12.03 -8.29
N HIS A 352 6.83 -10.76 -8.11
CA HIS A 352 7.55 -9.94 -9.09
C HIS A 352 8.96 -9.60 -8.58
N PRO A 353 9.99 -9.56 -9.45
CA PRO A 353 11.27 -8.92 -9.16
C PRO A 353 11.10 -7.42 -8.91
N GLU A 354 12.07 -6.82 -8.23
CA GLU A 354 12.13 -5.37 -8.08
C GLU A 354 12.27 -4.68 -9.45
N THR A 355 11.70 -3.48 -9.60
CA THR A 355 11.74 -2.75 -10.87
C THR A 355 13.17 -2.45 -11.31
N GLU A 356 14.10 -2.19 -10.40
CA GLU A 356 15.52 -2.01 -10.70
C GLU A 356 16.16 -3.26 -11.32
N GLU A 357 15.81 -4.46 -10.82
CA GLU A 357 16.30 -5.73 -11.39
C GLU A 357 15.77 -5.91 -12.82
N ARG A 358 14.50 -5.53 -13.08
CA ARG A 358 13.87 -5.58 -14.41
C ARG A 358 14.51 -4.59 -15.38
N ILE A 359 14.73 -3.35 -14.96
CA ILE A 359 15.39 -2.30 -15.76
C ILE A 359 16.81 -2.75 -16.12
N SER A 360 17.58 -3.24 -15.14
CA SER A 360 18.93 -3.74 -15.36
C SER A 360 18.95 -4.88 -16.40
N HIS A 361 18.00 -5.81 -16.32
CA HIS A 361 17.87 -6.89 -17.30
C HIS A 361 17.51 -6.36 -18.70
N LEU A 362 16.58 -5.40 -18.80
CA LEU A 362 16.20 -4.79 -20.08
C LEU A 362 17.35 -4.01 -20.73
N GLN A 363 18.15 -3.31 -19.91
CA GLN A 363 19.36 -2.62 -20.36
C GLN A 363 20.41 -3.62 -20.89
N GLN A 364 20.57 -4.77 -20.23
CA GLN A 364 21.47 -5.84 -20.71
C GLN A 364 21.02 -6.48 -22.02
N LEU A 365 19.71 -6.54 -22.29
CA LEU A 365 19.18 -7.04 -23.56
C LEU A 365 19.53 -6.10 -24.73
N ASP A 366 19.64 -4.79 -24.47
CA ASP A 366 20.04 -3.73 -25.41
C ASP A 366 19.39 -3.87 -26.81
N LEU A 367 18.08 -4.16 -26.83
CA LEU A 367 17.36 -4.35 -28.09
C LEU A 367 16.98 -2.98 -28.67
N PRO A 368 17.34 -2.70 -29.94
CA PRO A 368 17.05 -1.41 -30.56
C PRO A 368 15.54 -1.20 -30.70
N GLU A 369 15.13 0.05 -30.57
CA GLU A 369 13.75 0.45 -30.81
C GLU A 369 13.31 0.10 -32.24
N ARG A 370 12.11 -0.44 -32.36
CA ARG A 370 11.54 -0.89 -33.64
C ARG A 370 10.42 -0.01 -34.15
N ASP A 371 9.76 0.67 -33.23
CA ASP A 371 8.72 1.67 -33.42
C ASP A 371 9.00 2.77 -32.40
N ASN A 372 8.91 4.03 -32.81
CA ASN A 372 9.13 5.20 -31.94
C ASN A 372 7.95 6.16 -32.03
N ASN A 373 6.74 5.59 -31.99
CA ASN A 373 5.52 6.37 -31.89
C ASN A 373 5.37 6.93 -30.48
N GLN A 374 5.84 8.16 -30.29
CA GLN A 374 5.76 8.95 -29.06
C GLN A 374 4.43 9.69 -28.91
N ALA A 375 3.45 9.47 -29.80
CA ALA A 375 2.12 10.05 -29.62
C ALA A 375 1.44 9.47 -28.36
N PRO A 376 0.53 10.21 -27.71
CA PRO A 376 -0.23 9.70 -26.58
C PRO A 376 -0.98 8.42 -26.93
N ALA A 377 -1.01 7.45 -26.00
CA ALA A 377 -1.72 6.19 -26.22
C ALA A 377 -3.22 6.37 -26.48
N TRP A 378 -3.80 7.49 -26.05
CA TRP A 378 -5.15 7.93 -26.41
C TRP A 378 -5.43 7.96 -27.91
N THR A 379 -4.41 8.06 -28.78
CA THR A 379 -4.58 7.98 -30.24
C THR A 379 -5.08 6.61 -30.73
N LEU A 380 -5.01 5.57 -29.89
CA LEU A 380 -5.58 4.24 -30.18
C LEU A 380 -7.06 4.13 -29.78
N PHE A 381 -7.62 5.14 -29.11
CA PHE A 381 -8.98 5.13 -28.57
C PHE A 381 -9.86 6.17 -29.29
N ARG A 382 -11.04 5.76 -29.73
CA ARG A 382 -12.11 6.63 -30.22
C ARG A 382 -12.94 7.17 -29.06
N ASP A 383 -13.42 8.39 -29.23
CA ASP A 383 -14.27 9.08 -28.25
C ASP A 383 -13.65 9.09 -26.84
N LYS A 384 -12.36 9.42 -26.75
CA LYS A 384 -11.57 9.34 -25.52
C LYS A 384 -12.25 10.07 -24.35
N GLU A 385 -12.82 11.25 -24.57
CA GLU A 385 -13.51 12.03 -23.54
C GLU A 385 -14.72 11.28 -22.99
N ALA A 386 -15.51 10.63 -23.86
CA ALA A 386 -16.68 9.87 -23.44
C ALA A 386 -16.30 8.65 -22.59
N LEU A 387 -15.21 7.96 -22.93
CA LEU A 387 -14.69 6.83 -22.13
C LEU A 387 -14.19 7.30 -20.75
N GLN A 388 -13.46 8.42 -20.74
CA GLN A 388 -12.94 9.04 -19.52
C GLN A 388 -14.09 9.45 -18.56
N GLU A 389 -15.10 10.15 -19.07
CA GLU A 389 -16.28 10.55 -18.29
C GLU A 389 -17.13 9.36 -17.85
N LEU A 390 -17.22 8.30 -18.66
CA LEU A 390 -17.93 7.06 -18.29
C LEU A 390 -17.31 6.44 -17.05
N LEU A 391 -15.99 6.22 -17.04
CA LEU A 391 -15.32 5.60 -15.90
C LEU A 391 -15.27 6.53 -14.69
N THR A 392 -15.11 7.84 -14.89
CA THR A 392 -15.17 8.83 -13.80
C THR A 392 -16.54 8.80 -13.09
N ARG A 393 -17.64 8.72 -13.85
CA ARG A 393 -18.97 8.58 -13.27
C ARG A 393 -19.15 7.27 -12.51
N GLN A 394 -18.65 6.15 -13.04
CA GLN A 394 -18.72 4.86 -12.33
C GLN A 394 -17.93 4.88 -11.01
N LEU A 395 -16.75 5.50 -11.00
CA LEU A 395 -15.91 5.69 -9.82
C LEU A 395 -16.68 6.44 -8.72
N PHE A 396 -17.18 7.63 -9.03
CA PHE A 396 -17.87 8.48 -8.04
C PHE A 396 -19.25 7.96 -7.66
N ALA A 397 -19.99 7.31 -8.57
CA ALA A 397 -21.28 6.71 -8.23
C ALA A 397 -21.15 5.65 -7.13
N ARG A 398 -20.10 4.80 -7.18
CA ARG A 398 -19.84 3.83 -6.11
C ARG A 398 -19.44 4.50 -4.81
N ALA A 399 -18.58 5.52 -4.88
CA ALA A 399 -18.10 6.22 -3.69
C ALA A 399 -19.24 6.97 -2.97
N VAL A 400 -20.09 7.69 -3.71
CA VAL A 400 -21.22 8.46 -3.17
C VAL A 400 -22.32 7.54 -2.61
N ALA A 401 -22.56 6.36 -3.21
CA ALA A 401 -23.51 5.40 -2.66
C ALA A 401 -23.13 4.90 -1.25
N GLY A 402 -21.83 4.92 -0.91
CA GLY A 402 -21.31 4.53 0.40
C GLY A 402 -21.31 5.63 1.46
N THR A 403 -21.49 6.90 1.12
CA THR A 403 -21.31 8.03 2.06
C THR A 403 -22.56 8.43 2.85
N GLY A 404 -23.70 7.76 2.65
CA GLY A 404 -24.94 8.01 3.43
C GLY A 404 -25.50 9.44 3.35
N GLY A 405 -24.97 10.27 2.45
CA GLY A 405 -25.22 11.71 2.42
C GLY A 405 -26.63 12.08 1.98
N SER A 406 -27.24 13.02 2.71
CA SER A 406 -28.55 13.63 2.47
C SER A 406 -28.66 14.31 1.09
N GLY A 407 -29.87 14.40 0.54
CA GLY A 407 -30.20 14.69 -0.86
C GLY A 407 -29.87 16.09 -1.42
N GLY A 408 -28.62 16.55 -1.32
CA GLY A 408 -28.13 17.78 -1.94
C GLY A 408 -27.78 17.64 -3.44
N ALA A 409 -27.72 18.75 -4.17
CA ALA A 409 -27.31 18.77 -5.58
C ALA A 409 -25.82 18.41 -5.74
N THR A 410 -25.48 17.61 -6.75
CA THR A 410 -24.09 17.31 -7.12
C THR A 410 -23.41 18.57 -7.69
N SER A 411 -22.19 18.86 -7.24
CA SER A 411 -21.37 19.96 -7.75
C SER A 411 -20.15 19.40 -8.48
N LEU A 412 -19.97 19.82 -9.74
CA LEU A 412 -18.82 19.40 -10.55
C LEU A 412 -17.72 20.45 -10.46
N MET A 413 -16.50 20.01 -10.17
CA MET A 413 -15.32 20.87 -10.20
C MET A 413 -14.69 20.82 -11.59
N ASP A 414 -14.33 21.97 -12.15
CA ASP A 414 -13.61 22.06 -13.41
C ASP A 414 -12.09 22.01 -13.19
N LEU A 415 -11.34 21.79 -14.28
CA LEU A 415 -9.88 21.63 -14.22
C LEU A 415 -9.16 22.88 -13.66
N PRO A 416 -9.50 24.13 -14.05
CA PRO A 416 -8.86 25.31 -13.45
C PRO A 416 -9.10 25.44 -11.94
N ALA A 417 -10.32 25.21 -11.46
CA ALA A 417 -10.62 25.25 -10.04
C ALA A 417 -9.92 24.13 -9.28
N PHE A 418 -9.88 22.92 -9.85
CA PHE A 418 -9.12 21.79 -9.32
C PHE A 418 -7.63 22.15 -9.19
N SER A 419 -7.03 22.65 -10.27
CA SER A 419 -5.58 22.93 -10.32
C SER A 419 -5.19 23.95 -9.25
N ALA A 420 -5.92 25.05 -9.15
CA ALA A 420 -5.66 26.06 -8.12
C ALA A 420 -5.80 25.52 -6.70
N ALA A 421 -6.87 24.76 -6.44
CA ALA A 421 -7.11 24.16 -5.12
C ALA A 421 -6.10 23.05 -4.77
N TYR A 422 -5.66 22.27 -5.76
CA TYR A 422 -4.62 21.25 -5.58
C TYR A 422 -3.27 21.89 -5.28
N GLU A 423 -2.86 22.90 -6.05
CA GLU A 423 -1.60 23.63 -5.82
C GLU A 423 -1.59 24.35 -4.46
N GLU A 424 -2.72 24.89 -4.04
CA GLU A 424 -2.88 25.44 -2.69
C GLU A 424 -2.75 24.36 -1.62
N ALA A 425 -3.44 23.23 -1.75
CA ALA A 425 -3.34 22.11 -0.81
C ALA A 425 -1.94 21.50 -0.76
N TYR A 426 -1.27 21.41 -1.91
CA TYR A 426 0.11 20.93 -2.03
C TYR A 426 1.07 21.89 -1.32
N ARG A 427 0.98 23.20 -1.58
CA ARG A 427 1.76 24.20 -0.85
C ARG A 427 1.40 24.21 0.64
N ASP A 428 0.16 23.89 1.00
CA ASP A 428 -0.25 23.81 2.40
C ASP A 428 0.48 22.67 3.15
N SER A 429 0.72 21.56 2.45
CA SER A 429 1.21 20.30 3.00
C SER A 429 2.71 20.05 2.78
N ASN A 430 3.42 20.94 2.08
CA ASN A 430 4.85 20.79 1.77
C ASN A 430 5.66 22.00 2.24
N PHE A 431 6.97 21.79 2.45
CA PHE A 431 7.91 22.87 2.76
C PHE A 431 8.37 23.60 1.48
N PRO A 432 8.87 24.85 1.59
CA PRO A 432 9.32 25.60 0.42
C PRO A 432 10.40 24.87 -0.40
N ALA A 433 10.21 24.78 -1.72
CA ALA A 433 11.11 24.08 -2.63
C ALA A 433 12.56 24.60 -2.61
N LEU A 434 12.80 25.82 -2.11
CA LEU A 434 14.13 26.41 -1.95
C LEU A 434 15.05 25.59 -1.05
N TYR A 435 14.50 24.77 -0.14
CA TYR A 435 15.28 23.94 0.77
C TYR A 435 15.73 22.61 0.15
N HIS A 436 15.31 22.31 -1.08
CA HIS A 436 15.72 21.09 -1.80
C HIS A 436 15.45 19.78 -1.02
N GLY A 437 14.41 19.77 -0.18
CA GLY A 437 14.04 18.62 0.65
C GLY A 437 14.85 18.43 1.93
N TYR A 438 15.78 19.35 2.25
CA TYR A 438 16.59 19.30 3.47
C TYR A 438 15.75 19.15 4.74
N TYR A 439 14.61 19.83 4.81
CA TYR A 439 13.73 19.81 5.98
C TYR A 439 12.57 18.80 5.88
N ASP A 440 12.41 18.05 4.80
CA ASP A 440 11.22 17.19 4.62
C ASP A 440 11.14 16.11 5.71
N HIS A 441 12.30 15.53 6.06
CA HIS A 441 12.42 14.46 7.06
C HIS A 441 13.38 14.78 8.21
N HIS A 442 13.93 16.01 8.24
CA HIS A 442 14.91 16.45 9.24
C HIS A 442 14.29 17.42 10.24
N ASN A 443 14.25 17.05 11.51
CA ASN A 443 13.70 17.88 12.59
C ASN A 443 14.81 18.69 13.29
N LEU A 444 14.47 19.91 13.68
CA LEU A 444 15.42 20.85 14.29
C LEU A 444 15.64 20.50 15.77
N ALA A 445 16.86 20.07 16.12
CA ALA A 445 17.25 19.88 17.51
C ALA A 445 17.51 21.24 18.21
N PRO A 446 17.15 21.40 19.50
CA PRO A 446 17.38 22.65 20.22
C PRO A 446 18.84 23.10 20.28
N PHE A 447 19.08 24.40 20.08
CA PHE A 447 20.39 25.03 20.25
C PHE A 447 20.28 26.45 20.82
N ASN A 448 21.40 27.03 21.23
CA ASN A 448 21.42 28.37 21.84
C ASN A 448 21.20 29.48 20.79
N LEU A 449 20.06 30.15 20.86
CA LEU A 449 19.68 31.26 19.98
C LEU A 449 20.43 32.57 20.29
N GLU A 450 20.94 32.74 21.52
CA GLU A 450 21.63 33.98 21.93
C GLU A 450 23.09 34.04 21.46
N ALA A 451 23.69 32.90 21.10
CA ALA A 451 25.08 32.81 20.64
C ALA A 451 25.29 33.38 19.21
N GLY A 452 24.23 33.73 18.50
CA GLY A 452 24.24 34.10 17.07
C GLY A 452 24.63 35.54 16.72
N SER A 453 24.90 36.40 17.70
CA SER A 453 25.26 37.82 17.46
C SER A 453 26.71 38.04 17.02
N ASN A 454 27.58 37.03 17.15
CA ASN A 454 28.94 37.08 16.63
C ASN A 454 28.95 36.88 15.11
N HIS A 455 29.31 37.96 14.39
CA HIS A 455 29.27 38.14 12.95
C HIS A 455 30.19 37.19 12.15
N ASN A 456 29.96 35.88 12.20
CA ASN A 456 30.63 34.96 11.29
C ASN A 456 29.77 34.78 10.02
N ARG A 457 30.29 35.26 8.88
CA ARG A 457 29.67 35.26 7.55
C ARG A 457 29.60 33.86 6.94
N SER A 458 29.07 32.88 7.67
CA SER A 458 28.82 31.56 7.08
C SER A 458 27.61 31.67 6.14
N THR A 459 27.83 31.52 4.84
CA THR A 459 26.77 31.46 3.83
C THR A 459 26.42 30.01 3.58
N VAL A 460 25.23 29.59 4.02
CA VAL A 460 24.68 28.27 3.68
C VAL A 460 23.89 28.41 2.39
N VAL A 461 24.18 27.56 1.40
CA VAL A 461 23.46 27.50 0.13
C VAL A 461 22.70 26.19 0.09
N PHE A 462 21.37 26.27 0.07
CA PHE A 462 20.52 25.11 -0.13
C PHE A 462 20.67 24.59 -1.56
N ASN A 463 21.02 23.31 -1.68
CA ASN A 463 21.20 22.62 -2.95
C ASN A 463 20.75 21.16 -2.78
N SER A 464 20.73 20.39 -3.88
CA SER A 464 20.33 18.99 -3.85
C SER A 464 21.21 18.14 -2.93
N ALA A 465 22.52 18.41 -2.85
CA ALA A 465 23.44 17.64 -2.02
C ALA A 465 23.11 17.75 -0.53
N LEU A 466 22.70 18.93 -0.07
CA LEU A 466 22.28 19.11 1.32
C LEU A 466 20.95 18.39 1.60
N GLY A 467 20.00 18.44 0.67
CA GLY A 467 18.77 17.65 0.74
C GLY A 467 19.03 16.14 0.78
N GLU A 468 19.96 15.66 -0.05
CA GLU A 468 20.40 14.26 -0.07
C GLU A 468 21.04 13.82 1.25
N GLN A 469 21.82 14.69 1.88
CA GLN A 469 22.42 14.42 3.19
C GLN A 469 21.35 14.19 4.27
N ALA A 470 20.33 15.06 4.34
CA ALA A 470 19.23 14.90 5.28
C ALA A 470 18.40 13.64 5.00
N ALA A 471 18.08 13.38 3.73
CA ALA A 471 17.35 12.18 3.32
C ALA A 471 18.13 10.89 3.64
N ALA A 472 19.45 10.89 3.47
CA ALA A 472 20.31 9.75 3.80
C ALA A 472 20.36 9.47 5.31
N ALA A 473 20.43 10.52 6.14
CA ALA A 473 20.38 10.38 7.60
C ALA A 473 19.04 9.78 8.06
N TYR A 474 17.93 10.27 7.50
CA TYR A 474 16.60 9.73 7.79
C TYR A 474 16.47 8.26 7.36
N ALA A 475 16.94 7.92 6.15
CA ALA A 475 16.90 6.54 5.68
C ALA A 475 17.74 5.59 6.54
N LEU A 476 18.92 6.04 7.00
CA LEU A 476 19.77 5.31 7.93
C LEU A 476 19.06 5.05 9.27
N GLU A 477 18.32 6.04 9.79
CA GLU A 477 17.51 5.87 10.98
C GLU A 477 16.40 4.81 10.78
N GLN A 478 15.67 4.86 9.65
CA GLN A 478 14.66 3.86 9.32
C GLN A 478 15.26 2.46 9.19
N ASP A 479 16.42 2.33 8.51
CA ASP A 479 17.15 1.07 8.38
C ASP A 479 17.52 0.50 9.74
N LEU A 480 18.04 1.34 10.65
CA LEU A 480 18.38 0.95 12.02
C LEU A 480 17.17 0.43 12.80
N GLN A 481 15.99 1.04 12.64
CA GLN A 481 14.77 0.53 13.28
C GLN A 481 14.45 -0.91 12.83
N VAL A 482 14.54 -1.19 11.53
CA VAL A 482 14.30 -2.53 10.98
C VAL A 482 15.39 -3.51 11.42
N LEU A 483 16.66 -3.10 11.38
CA LEU A 483 17.79 -3.93 11.82
C LEU A 483 17.67 -4.32 13.30
N ARG A 484 17.24 -3.39 14.17
CA ARG A 484 16.97 -3.67 15.59
C ARG A 484 15.91 -4.77 15.74
N GLN A 485 14.84 -4.75 14.95
CA GLN A 485 13.82 -5.82 14.96
C GLN A 485 14.34 -7.18 14.46
N ILE A 486 15.30 -7.17 13.52
CA ILE A 486 15.99 -8.39 13.06
C ILE A 486 16.90 -8.94 14.17
N ALA A 487 17.65 -8.08 14.84
CA ALA A 487 18.56 -8.46 15.93
C ALA A 487 17.81 -9.03 17.14
N THR A 488 16.64 -8.48 17.50
CA THR A 488 15.81 -8.98 18.62
C THR A 488 15.08 -10.28 18.31
N GLY A 489 15.16 -10.80 17.08
CA GLY A 489 14.47 -12.02 16.65
C GLY A 489 12.94 -11.88 16.58
N THR A 490 12.44 -10.64 16.60
CA THR A 490 11.01 -10.33 16.43
C THR A 490 10.54 -10.63 15.00
N THR A 491 11.47 -10.72 14.05
CA THR A 491 11.22 -11.08 12.65
C THR A 491 11.78 -12.47 12.31
N THR A 492 11.30 -13.08 11.21
CA THR A 492 11.76 -14.39 10.73
C THR A 492 12.93 -14.30 9.72
N ILE A 493 13.55 -13.12 9.60
CA ILE A 493 14.57 -12.81 8.59
C ILE A 493 15.93 -13.37 9.04
N LYS A 494 16.50 -14.27 8.23
CA LYS A 494 17.79 -14.93 8.54
C LYS A 494 19.01 -14.27 7.90
N TYR A 495 18.81 -13.55 6.80
CA TYR A 495 19.84 -12.81 6.10
C TYR A 495 19.22 -11.63 5.38
N PHE A 496 20.02 -10.60 5.15
CA PHE A 496 19.64 -9.39 4.44
C PHE A 496 20.87 -8.85 3.71
N ASP A 497 20.66 -7.89 2.80
CA ASP A 497 21.73 -7.13 2.18
C ASP A 497 21.70 -5.71 2.73
N TYR A 498 22.88 -5.15 2.98
CA TYR A 498 23.03 -3.75 3.36
C TYR A 498 24.19 -3.14 2.57
N ASP A 499 23.89 -2.14 1.76
CA ASP A 499 24.86 -1.44 0.90
C ASP A 499 25.63 -2.39 -0.05
N GLY A 500 24.93 -3.37 -0.63
CA GLY A 500 25.47 -4.36 -1.57
C GLY A 500 26.24 -5.51 -0.92
N ARG A 501 26.27 -5.58 0.42
CA ARG A 501 26.90 -6.67 1.17
C ARG A 501 25.85 -7.48 1.91
N LYS A 502 25.94 -8.80 1.77
CA LYS A 502 25.10 -9.76 2.51
C LYS A 502 25.55 -9.91 3.96
N TYR A 503 24.60 -9.86 4.89
CA TYR A 503 24.77 -10.10 6.33
C TYR A 503 23.86 -11.24 6.81
N MET A 504 24.34 -12.02 7.78
CA MET A 504 23.52 -12.95 8.56
C MET A 504 22.94 -12.27 9.81
N GLN A 505 21.89 -12.85 10.39
CA GLN A 505 21.25 -12.31 11.59
C GLN A 505 22.24 -12.12 12.76
N GLU A 506 23.22 -13.02 12.89
CA GLU A 506 24.24 -12.97 13.94
C GLU A 506 25.22 -11.80 13.76
N GLU A 507 25.39 -11.30 12.54
CA GLU A 507 26.23 -10.14 12.22
C GLU A 507 25.48 -8.80 12.41
N CYS A 508 24.16 -8.85 12.63
CA CYS A 508 23.29 -7.69 12.69
C CYS A 508 23.67 -6.73 13.83
N SER A 509 24.00 -7.25 15.02
CA SER A 509 24.36 -6.41 16.17
C SER A 509 25.63 -5.59 15.91
N ALA A 510 26.64 -6.17 15.25
CA ALA A 510 27.87 -5.45 14.91
C ALA A 510 27.61 -4.37 13.84
N LEU A 511 26.74 -4.66 12.87
CA LEU A 511 26.32 -3.68 11.87
C LEU A 511 25.56 -2.51 12.52
N ILE A 512 24.63 -2.79 13.43
CA ILE A 512 23.87 -1.76 14.17
C ILE A 512 24.83 -0.80 14.88
N THR A 513 25.82 -1.30 15.63
CA THR A 513 26.78 -0.44 16.34
C THR A 513 27.55 0.48 15.38
N LYS A 514 27.92 -0.02 14.19
CA LYS A 514 28.58 0.81 13.18
C LYS A 514 27.64 1.89 12.64
N LEU A 515 26.42 1.51 12.26
CA LEU A 515 25.43 2.41 11.67
C LEU A 515 24.92 3.46 12.67
N GLU A 516 24.88 3.14 13.97
CA GLU A 516 24.57 4.09 15.04
C GLU A 516 25.63 5.19 15.13
N ALA A 517 26.92 4.84 15.01
CA ALA A 517 27.99 5.83 14.95
C ALA A 517 27.92 6.69 13.68
N ASP A 518 27.58 6.07 12.54
CA ASP A 518 27.38 6.80 11.27
C ASP A 518 26.18 7.77 11.38
N LEU A 519 25.09 7.37 12.04
CA LEU A 519 23.91 8.21 12.27
C LEU A 519 24.22 9.36 13.24
N GLU A 520 24.96 9.11 14.31
CA GLU A 520 25.37 10.16 15.27
C GLU A 520 26.21 11.24 14.57
N LEU A 521 27.16 10.82 13.72
CA LEU A 521 27.98 11.73 12.93
C LEU A 521 27.13 12.53 11.92
N ALA A 522 26.19 11.89 11.23
CA ALA A 522 25.28 12.56 10.33
C ALA A 522 24.37 13.57 11.07
N ALA A 523 23.81 13.18 12.20
CA ALA A 523 22.98 14.05 13.04
C ALA A 523 23.76 15.26 13.56
N GLN A 524 25.03 15.09 13.95
CA GLN A 524 25.90 16.20 14.35
C GLN A 524 26.13 17.18 13.20
N GLN A 525 26.41 16.69 11.99
CA GLN A 525 26.61 17.55 10.81
C GLN A 525 25.36 18.34 10.44
N LEU A 526 24.17 17.70 10.49
CA LEU A 526 22.90 18.37 10.28
C LEU A 526 22.66 19.46 11.35
N HIS A 527 22.94 19.15 12.62
CA HIS A 527 22.82 20.12 13.71
C HIS A 527 23.76 21.33 13.55
N GLU A 528 25.01 21.11 13.18
CA GLU A 528 25.97 22.18 12.88
C GLU A 528 25.51 23.04 11.70
N THR A 529 24.92 22.41 10.68
CA THR A 529 24.34 23.09 9.53
C THR A 529 23.14 23.96 9.94
N ASP A 530 22.23 23.44 10.77
CA ASP A 530 21.08 24.19 11.28
C ASP A 530 21.51 25.43 12.08
N GLN A 531 22.53 25.29 12.91
CA GLN A 531 23.12 26.42 13.62
C GLN A 531 23.72 27.46 12.66
N ALA A 532 24.38 27.03 11.59
CA ALA A 532 24.93 27.93 10.58
C ALA A 532 23.82 28.65 9.80
N VAL A 533 22.74 27.95 9.42
CA VAL A 533 21.54 28.52 8.81
C VAL A 533 20.93 29.58 9.72
N TYR A 534 20.77 29.27 11.01
CA TYR A 534 20.26 30.23 11.99
C TYR A 534 21.13 31.48 12.09
N ARG A 535 22.46 31.35 12.22
CA ARG A 535 23.38 32.50 12.31
C ARG A 535 23.30 33.38 11.06
N MET A 536 23.25 32.78 9.88
CA MET A 536 23.11 33.48 8.60
C MET A 536 21.81 34.30 8.56
N LEU A 537 20.68 33.68 8.93
CA LEU A 537 19.35 34.29 8.86
C LEU A 537 19.10 35.27 10.00
N ALA A 538 19.66 35.05 11.18
CA ALA A 538 19.62 35.99 12.31
C ALA A 538 20.31 37.31 11.94
N GLY A 539 21.46 37.25 11.25
CA GLY A 539 22.13 38.45 10.75
C GLY A 539 21.27 39.25 9.77
N LYS A 540 20.60 38.58 8.83
CA LYS A 540 19.66 39.23 7.90
C LYS A 540 18.43 39.80 8.61
N ALA A 541 17.78 38.98 9.44
CA ALA A 541 16.60 39.37 10.21
C ALA A 541 16.89 40.56 11.14
N ALA A 542 18.08 40.63 11.75
CA ALA A 542 18.48 41.77 12.57
C ALA A 542 18.56 43.08 11.77
N ALA A 543 19.07 43.03 10.53
CA ALA A 543 19.13 44.21 9.66
C ALA A 543 17.73 44.72 9.25
N GLU A 544 16.74 43.84 9.22
CA GLU A 544 15.36 44.13 8.80
C GLU A 544 14.38 44.28 9.98
N GLY A 545 14.86 44.20 11.23
CA GLY A 545 14.02 44.29 12.44
C GLY A 545 13.19 43.04 12.77
N GLY A 546 13.45 41.91 12.10
CA GLY A 546 12.73 40.63 12.26
C GLY A 546 13.41 39.60 13.18
N LEU A 547 14.49 39.95 13.89
CA LEU A 547 15.26 39.00 14.71
C LEU A 547 14.42 38.34 15.82
N GLU A 548 13.64 39.14 16.55
CA GLU A 548 12.78 38.64 17.65
C GLU A 548 11.74 37.66 17.11
N THR A 549 11.16 37.95 15.93
CA THR A 549 10.21 37.07 15.26
C THR A 549 10.85 35.75 14.88
N LEU A 550 12.08 35.78 14.32
CA LEU A 550 12.83 34.56 14.00
C LEU A 550 13.08 33.72 15.25
N GLN A 551 13.60 34.34 16.31
CA GLN A 551 13.90 33.67 17.58
C GLN A 551 12.64 33.07 18.21
N GLN A 552 11.51 33.78 18.17
CA GLN A 552 10.26 33.25 18.71
C GLN A 552 9.78 32.01 17.97
N LYS A 553 9.87 31.98 16.63
CA LYS A 553 9.50 30.81 15.83
C LYS A 553 10.38 29.58 16.16
N TYR A 554 11.69 29.79 16.34
CA TYR A 554 12.58 28.73 16.83
C TYR A 554 12.23 28.26 18.24
N ARG A 555 11.96 29.19 19.18
CA ARG A 555 11.55 28.85 20.56
C ARG A 555 10.28 27.99 20.57
N ASN A 556 9.28 28.31 19.75
CA ASN A 556 8.06 27.52 19.64
C ASN A 556 8.36 26.07 19.21
N LEU A 557 9.23 25.86 18.21
CA LEU A 557 9.63 24.52 17.77
C LEU A 557 10.40 23.75 18.85
N PHE A 558 11.34 24.40 19.54
CA PHE A 558 12.11 23.75 20.61
C PHE A 558 11.23 23.36 21.80
N ASN A 559 10.20 24.16 22.11
CA ASN A 559 9.21 23.83 23.13
C ASN A 559 8.36 22.62 22.73
N LEU A 560 7.93 22.55 21.47
CA LEU A 560 7.19 21.39 20.94
C LEU A 560 8.03 20.12 21.03
N GLU A 561 9.31 20.18 20.63
CA GLU A 561 10.23 19.05 20.71
C GLU A 561 10.41 18.57 22.17
N ALA A 562 10.63 19.50 23.10
CA ALA A 562 10.80 19.17 24.52
C ALA A 562 9.53 18.56 25.16
N GLY A 563 8.34 18.94 24.70
CA GLY A 563 7.06 18.45 25.21
C GLY A 563 6.53 17.19 24.51
N PHE A 564 7.09 16.81 23.37
CA PHE A 564 6.51 15.81 22.47
C PHE A 564 6.30 14.43 23.10
N GLU A 565 7.27 13.94 23.87
CA GLU A 565 7.18 12.63 24.54
C GLU A 565 6.08 12.60 25.59
N ALA A 566 5.89 13.69 26.33
CA ALA A 566 4.80 13.80 27.29
C ALA A 566 3.43 13.78 26.59
N LEU A 567 3.31 14.48 25.45
CA LEU A 567 2.09 14.52 24.65
C LEU A 567 1.74 13.13 24.08
N LYS A 568 2.72 12.43 23.49
CA LYS A 568 2.59 11.06 22.98
C LYS A 568 2.20 10.06 24.06
N THR A 569 2.85 10.14 25.23
CA THR A 569 2.57 9.26 26.36
C THR A 569 1.13 9.41 26.83
N ALA A 570 0.63 10.65 26.94
CA ALA A 570 -0.76 10.90 27.32
C ALA A 570 -1.76 10.32 26.32
N TYR A 571 -1.51 10.48 25.01
CA TYR A 571 -2.34 9.86 23.96
C TYR A 571 -2.32 8.33 24.05
N ALA A 572 -1.13 7.72 24.14
CA ALA A 572 -0.97 6.27 24.20
C ALA A 572 -1.69 5.66 25.41
N HIS A 573 -1.61 6.31 26.58
CA HIS A 573 -2.35 5.89 27.76
C HIS A 573 -3.87 6.00 27.56
N MET A 574 -4.38 7.11 27.01
CA MET A 574 -5.82 7.24 26.74
C MET A 574 -6.33 6.17 25.77
N ARG A 575 -5.59 5.89 24.70
CA ARG A 575 -5.98 4.84 23.73
C ARG A 575 -6.02 3.46 24.37
N ARG A 576 -5.01 3.14 25.19
CA ARG A 576 -4.96 1.87 25.93
C ARG A 576 -6.11 1.76 26.93
N ASP A 577 -6.32 2.79 27.73
CA ASP A 577 -7.25 2.75 28.87
C ASP A 577 -8.72 2.94 28.45
N THR A 578 -8.98 3.30 27.19
CA THR A 578 -10.34 3.32 26.60
C THR A 578 -10.67 2.08 25.77
N GLN A 579 -9.71 1.18 25.55
CA GLN A 579 -9.89 0.00 24.68
C GLN A 579 -11.04 -0.92 25.13
N PHE A 580 -11.26 -1.04 26.45
CA PHE A 580 -12.31 -1.89 27.03
C PHE A 580 -13.73 -1.47 26.60
N MET A 581 -13.93 -0.21 26.16
CA MET A 581 -15.24 0.29 25.71
C MET A 581 -15.70 -0.35 24.39
N PHE A 582 -14.79 -1.00 23.67
CA PHE A 582 -15.09 -1.76 22.45
C PHE A 582 -15.29 -3.26 22.71
N GLU A 583 -15.25 -3.69 23.98
CA GLU A 583 -15.42 -5.07 24.39
C GLU A 583 -16.78 -5.28 25.08
N THR A 584 -17.33 -6.49 24.98
CA THR A 584 -18.52 -6.88 25.75
C THR A 584 -18.10 -7.33 27.15
N LEU A 585 -18.31 -6.48 28.15
CA LEU A 585 -17.91 -6.70 29.53
C LEU A 585 -19.10 -6.60 30.50
N GLU A 586 -18.98 -7.29 31.64
CA GLU A 586 -19.96 -7.18 32.72
C GLU A 586 -19.92 -5.77 33.37
N PRO A 587 -21.06 -5.19 33.80
CA PRO A 587 -21.13 -3.81 34.31
C PRO A 587 -20.16 -3.46 35.44
N HIS A 588 -19.84 -4.43 36.31
CA HIS A 588 -18.87 -4.22 37.40
C HIS A 588 -17.43 -4.06 36.90
N ARG A 589 -17.06 -4.75 35.80
CA ARG A 589 -15.75 -4.60 35.15
C ARG A 589 -15.63 -3.27 34.44
N ILE A 590 -16.70 -2.84 33.77
CA ILE A 590 -16.79 -1.52 33.14
C ILE A 590 -16.52 -0.42 34.17
N ARG A 591 -17.16 -0.49 35.35
CA ARG A 591 -16.93 0.48 36.43
C ARG A 591 -15.49 0.48 36.95
N GLN A 592 -14.86 -0.69 37.05
CA GLN A 592 -13.45 -0.79 37.45
C GLN A 592 -12.53 -0.10 36.43
N HIS A 593 -12.72 -0.39 35.14
CA HIS A 593 -11.95 0.26 34.08
C HIS A 593 -12.18 1.77 34.00
N LEU A 594 -13.42 2.24 34.21
CA LEU A 594 -13.72 3.67 34.29
C LEU A 594 -13.00 4.37 35.46
N GLN A 595 -12.83 3.66 36.58
CA GLN A 595 -12.09 4.19 37.73
C GLN A 595 -10.59 4.34 37.42
N ASP A 596 -10.01 3.39 36.71
CA ASP A 596 -8.62 3.46 36.24
C ASP A 596 -8.46 4.57 35.17
N LEU A 597 -9.40 4.63 34.21
CA LEU A 597 -9.44 5.64 33.16
C LEU A 597 -9.48 7.06 33.73
N TYR A 598 -10.21 7.27 34.83
CA TYR A 598 -10.30 8.60 35.46
C TYR A 598 -8.92 9.18 35.83
N GLN A 599 -7.97 8.35 36.28
CA GLN A 599 -6.61 8.83 36.60
C GLN A 599 -5.85 9.25 35.34
N THR A 600 -5.95 8.44 34.29
CA THR A 600 -5.36 8.76 32.98
C THR A 600 -6.00 10.00 32.38
N GLU A 601 -7.30 10.16 32.55
CA GLU A 601 -8.08 11.31 32.09
C GLU A 601 -7.63 12.62 32.74
N LEU A 602 -7.31 12.62 34.04
CA LEU A 602 -6.79 13.80 34.72
C LEU A 602 -5.47 14.29 34.10
N LEU A 603 -4.56 13.36 33.77
CA LEU A 603 -3.30 13.68 33.10
C LEU A 603 -3.55 14.17 31.67
N PHE A 604 -4.46 13.52 30.95
CA PHE A 604 -4.83 13.91 29.60
C PHE A 604 -5.45 15.31 29.54
N ARG A 605 -6.40 15.63 30.43
CA ARG A 605 -7.01 16.97 30.53
C ARG A 605 -5.98 18.05 30.83
N LYS A 606 -4.94 17.75 31.62
CA LYS A 606 -3.82 18.67 31.83
C LYS A 606 -3.09 18.98 30.52
N GLN A 607 -2.82 17.95 29.71
CA GLN A 607 -2.19 18.14 28.39
C GLN A 607 -3.11 18.88 27.42
N VAL A 608 -4.40 18.53 27.34
CA VAL A 608 -5.38 19.25 26.51
C VAL A 608 -5.42 20.73 26.86
N ARG A 609 -5.39 21.09 28.15
CA ARG A 609 -5.33 22.49 28.57
C ARG A 609 -4.04 23.18 28.12
N LEU A 610 -2.89 22.53 28.30
CA LEU A 610 -1.61 23.08 27.81
C LEU A 610 -1.65 23.32 26.30
N MET A 611 -2.29 22.43 25.53
CA MET A 611 -2.44 22.60 24.08
C MET A 611 -3.40 23.72 23.70
N LEU A 612 -4.52 23.89 24.41
CA LEU A 612 -5.45 25.00 24.17
C LEU A 612 -4.81 26.36 24.46
N ASP A 613 -3.99 26.45 25.52
CA ASP A 613 -3.41 27.71 25.99
C ASP A 613 -2.06 28.03 25.31
N GLY A 614 -1.34 27.01 24.81
CA GLY A 614 0.02 27.11 24.28
C GLY A 614 0.11 27.86 22.95
N PRO A 615 0.97 28.90 22.81
CA PRO A 615 1.12 29.65 21.56
C PRO A 615 1.56 28.78 20.37
N GLU A 616 2.33 27.73 20.64
CA GLU A 616 2.82 26.76 19.66
C GLU A 616 1.72 25.90 19.02
N HIS A 617 0.53 25.79 19.62
CA HIS A 617 -0.55 25.00 19.03
C HIS A 617 -1.55 25.84 18.23
N LYS A 618 -1.54 27.17 18.40
CA LYS A 618 -2.53 28.10 17.83
C LYS A 618 -2.70 27.96 16.31
N ALA A 619 -1.62 27.77 15.57
CA ALA A 619 -1.67 27.63 14.11
C ALA A 619 -2.38 26.35 13.64
N THR A 620 -2.49 25.34 14.50
CA THR A 620 -3.12 24.04 14.21
C THR A 620 -4.54 23.95 14.80
N LEU A 621 -4.87 24.86 15.70
CA LEU A 621 -6.10 24.89 16.48
C LEU A 621 -7.23 25.55 15.67
N THR A 622 -7.86 24.78 14.79
CA THR A 622 -9.02 25.26 14.01
C THR A 622 -10.21 25.52 14.94
N PRO A 623 -11.21 26.34 14.53
CA PRO A 623 -12.40 26.58 15.34
C PRO A 623 -13.16 25.31 15.74
N GLU A 624 -13.16 24.30 14.86
CA GLU A 624 -13.78 22.99 15.11
C GLU A 624 -13.00 22.22 16.20
N VAL A 625 -11.67 22.09 16.03
CA VAL A 625 -10.79 21.43 17.02
C VAL A 625 -10.90 22.10 18.38
N GLN A 626 -10.91 23.43 18.41
CA GLN A 626 -11.07 24.21 19.63
C GLN A 626 -12.39 23.89 20.33
N THR A 627 -13.49 23.95 19.58
CA THR A 627 -14.84 23.70 20.12
C THR A 627 -14.95 22.30 20.71
N ASP A 628 -14.43 21.29 20.01
CA ASP A 628 -14.46 19.89 20.46
C ASP A 628 -13.65 19.67 21.74
N LEU A 629 -12.46 20.25 21.83
CA LEU A 629 -11.62 20.13 23.02
C LEU A 629 -12.17 20.94 24.19
N GLU A 630 -12.75 22.12 23.94
CA GLU A 630 -13.44 22.91 24.97
C GLU A 630 -14.68 22.18 25.50
N ALA A 631 -15.45 21.53 24.64
CA ALA A 631 -16.58 20.70 25.04
C ALA A 631 -16.13 19.53 25.94
N TYR A 632 -15.02 18.89 25.59
CA TYR A 632 -14.41 17.88 26.45
C TYR A 632 -13.92 18.45 27.80
N MET A 633 -13.39 19.67 27.79
CA MET A 633 -12.96 20.34 29.02
C MET A 633 -14.11 20.87 29.88
N ALA A 634 -15.34 20.96 29.35
CA ALA A 634 -16.53 21.44 30.04
C ALA A 634 -17.10 20.41 31.04
N GLY A 635 -16.48 20.30 32.22
CA GLY A 635 -17.00 19.51 33.34
C GLY A 635 -16.48 18.06 33.40
N GLN A 636 -17.17 17.20 34.13
CA GLN A 636 -16.94 15.74 34.15
C GLN A 636 -18.02 15.08 33.30
N HIS A 637 -17.61 14.28 32.32
CA HIS A 637 -18.53 13.55 31.44
C HIS A 637 -18.86 12.19 32.05
N VAL A 638 -20.12 11.79 31.92
CA VAL A 638 -20.55 10.44 32.31
C VAL A 638 -20.46 9.55 31.09
N TYR A 639 -19.68 8.47 31.18
CA TYR A 639 -19.51 7.53 30.07
C TYR A 639 -20.39 6.27 30.19
N PHE A 640 -20.89 5.98 31.38
CA PHE A 640 -21.69 4.79 31.68
C PHE A 640 -22.67 5.08 32.81
N ASP A 641 -23.96 4.81 32.57
CA ASP A 641 -25.04 5.12 33.50
C ASP A 641 -25.31 4.01 34.53
N GLY A 642 -24.59 2.89 34.42
CA GLY A 642 -24.74 1.71 35.27
C GLY A 642 -25.32 0.49 34.54
N SER A 643 -25.99 0.70 33.40
CA SER A 643 -26.55 -0.34 32.53
C SER A 643 -25.98 -0.26 31.10
N ASN A 644 -25.87 0.95 30.54
CA ASN A 644 -25.41 1.18 29.18
C ASN A 644 -24.34 2.28 29.13
N TYR A 645 -23.55 2.28 28.06
CA TYR A 645 -22.68 3.40 27.73
C TYR A 645 -23.52 4.62 27.34
N ASP A 646 -23.08 5.81 27.76
CA ASP A 646 -23.70 7.08 27.39
C ASP A 646 -23.13 7.55 26.04
N ASP A 647 -23.95 7.58 25.00
CA ASP A 647 -23.54 7.91 23.64
C ASP A 647 -22.97 9.33 23.53
N ALA A 648 -23.49 10.29 24.31
CA ALA A 648 -23.05 11.68 24.26
C ALA A 648 -21.65 11.85 24.88
N GLY A 649 -21.46 11.34 26.10
CA GLY A 649 -20.19 11.39 26.81
C GLY A 649 -19.11 10.62 26.09
N THR A 650 -19.39 9.40 25.62
CA THR A 650 -18.42 8.59 24.87
C THR A 650 -18.05 9.24 23.54
N LYS A 651 -19.01 9.86 22.83
CA LYS A 651 -18.70 10.64 21.61
C LYS A 651 -17.77 11.81 21.91
N ILE A 652 -18.02 12.58 22.97
CA ILE A 652 -17.15 13.70 23.36
C ILE A 652 -15.73 13.22 23.68
N LEU A 653 -15.61 12.13 24.45
CA LEU A 653 -14.33 11.52 24.80
C LEU A 653 -13.52 11.12 23.57
N PHE A 654 -14.11 10.32 22.67
CA PHE A 654 -13.39 9.83 21.49
C PHE A 654 -13.12 10.95 20.47
N THR A 655 -14.01 11.94 20.36
CA THR A 655 -13.74 13.13 19.55
C THR A 655 -12.52 13.87 20.08
N ALA A 656 -12.44 14.11 21.39
CA ALA A 656 -11.29 14.77 22.00
C ALA A 656 -9.98 13.99 21.84
N ILE A 657 -10.00 12.66 21.99
CA ILE A 657 -8.81 11.81 21.76
C ILE A 657 -8.32 11.95 20.31
N ASN A 658 -9.23 11.93 19.34
CA ASN A 658 -8.88 12.07 17.92
C ASN A 658 -8.37 13.49 17.59
N GLN A 659 -9.00 14.54 18.12
CA GLN A 659 -8.55 15.92 17.92
C GLN A 659 -7.20 16.19 18.60
N TYR A 660 -6.96 15.58 19.76
CA TYR A 660 -5.67 15.62 20.43
C TYR A 660 -4.57 14.95 19.59
N GLU A 661 -4.85 13.76 19.04
CA GLU A 661 -3.93 13.08 18.12
C GLU A 661 -3.58 13.94 16.92
N TYR A 662 -4.59 14.56 16.30
CA TYR A 662 -4.41 15.50 15.20
C TYR A 662 -3.48 16.65 15.57
N LEU A 663 -3.69 17.28 16.73
CA LEU A 663 -2.82 18.38 17.18
C LEU A 663 -1.39 17.90 17.47
N VAL A 664 -1.21 16.74 18.11
CA VAL A 664 0.12 16.17 18.39
C VAL A 664 0.88 15.89 17.09
N GLY A 665 0.20 15.35 16.07
CA GLY A 665 0.81 15.05 14.78
C GLY A 665 1.13 16.29 13.94
N ASN A 666 0.31 17.33 14.00
CA ASN A 666 0.39 18.45 13.05
C ASN A 666 1.03 19.72 13.62
N SER A 667 1.06 19.93 14.94
CA SER A 667 1.59 21.18 15.52
C SER A 667 3.05 21.43 15.17
N TYR A 668 3.87 20.38 15.19
CA TYR A 668 5.27 20.48 14.81
C TYR A 668 5.41 20.90 13.33
N PHE A 669 4.71 20.20 12.43
CA PHE A 669 4.72 20.51 11.00
C PHE A 669 4.31 21.96 10.72
N ARG A 670 3.22 22.44 11.34
CA ARG A 670 2.71 23.80 11.14
C ARG A 670 3.69 24.88 11.63
N ASN A 671 4.32 24.70 12.79
CA ASN A 671 5.33 25.66 13.28
C ASN A 671 6.61 25.61 12.45
N LYS A 672 7.02 24.41 12.02
CA LYS A 672 8.19 24.24 11.16
C LYS A 672 7.96 24.91 9.83
N LYS A 673 6.79 24.72 9.23
CA LYS A 673 6.42 25.39 8.00
C LYS A 673 6.42 26.91 8.14
N ASP A 674 5.77 27.45 9.17
CA ASP A 674 5.73 28.89 9.46
C ASP A 674 7.15 29.47 9.67
N LEU A 675 8.05 28.75 10.34
CA LEU A 675 9.46 29.11 10.43
C LEU A 675 10.12 29.13 9.04
N LEU A 676 9.98 28.06 8.27
CA LEU A 676 10.65 27.89 6.98
C LEU A 676 10.15 28.87 5.91
N GLU A 677 8.86 29.23 5.92
CA GLU A 677 8.29 30.27 5.07
C GLU A 677 8.81 31.67 5.44
N PHE A 678 8.92 31.97 6.73
CA PHE A 678 9.54 33.22 7.18
C PHE A 678 11.02 33.30 6.77
N GLN A 679 11.76 32.21 6.95
CA GLN A 679 13.14 32.10 6.47
C GLN A 679 13.23 32.25 4.94
N ALA A 680 12.29 31.68 4.18
CA ALA A 680 12.23 31.80 2.72
C ALA A 680 12.11 33.26 2.28
N GLN A 681 11.29 34.05 2.97
CA GLN A 681 11.12 35.47 2.71
C GLN A 681 12.44 36.25 2.94
N LEU A 682 13.18 35.95 4.01
CA LEU A 682 14.51 36.53 4.28
C LEU A 682 15.58 36.12 3.25
N ILE A 683 15.43 34.94 2.63
CA ILE A 683 16.33 34.46 1.59
C ILE A 683 16.02 35.14 0.24
N ALA A 684 14.75 35.32 -0.09
CA ALA A 684 14.29 35.86 -1.37
C ALA A 684 14.45 37.38 -1.52
N GLN A 685 14.56 38.13 -0.42
CA GLN A 685 14.77 39.58 -0.49
C GLN A 685 16.22 39.92 -0.87
N PRO A 686 16.47 40.75 -1.90
CA PRO A 686 17.81 41.19 -2.25
C PRO A 686 18.37 42.07 -1.12
N ALA A 687 19.58 41.74 -0.67
CA ALA A 687 20.31 42.55 0.29
C ALA A 687 20.64 43.92 -0.31
N GLY A 688 19.87 44.95 0.05
CA GLY A 688 20.24 46.35 -0.07
C GLY A 688 19.98 47.03 -1.42
N LEU A 689 18.81 47.66 -1.55
CA LEU A 689 18.69 48.98 -2.18
C LEU A 689 18.28 49.98 -1.09
N THR A 690 19.19 50.28 -0.17
CA THR A 690 19.09 51.43 0.73
C THR A 690 20.43 52.14 0.85
N GLY A 691 20.60 53.18 0.01
CA GLY A 691 21.29 54.43 0.37
C GLY A 691 22.77 54.60 0.00
N ALA A 692 23.05 55.34 -1.08
CA ALA A 692 23.90 56.56 -1.05
C ALA A 692 24.04 57.18 -2.47
N ALA A 693 23.17 58.15 -2.78
CA ALA A 693 23.45 59.45 -3.42
C ALA A 693 22.11 60.14 -3.74
#